data_AF-A0A7Y4L0R2-F1
#
_entry.id   AF-A0A7Y4L0R2-F1
#
_cell.length_a   1.000
_cell.length_b   1.000
_cell.length_c   1.000
_cell.angle_alpha   90.00
_cell.angle_beta   90.00
_cell.angle_gamma   90.00
#
_symmetry.space_group_name_H-M   'P 1'
#
loop_
_entity.id
_entity.type
_entity.pdbx_description
1 polymer ?
#
loop_
_entity_poly.entity_id
_entity_poly.type
_entity_poly.pdbx_seq_one_letter_code
_entity_poly.pdbx_strand_id
1 'polypeptide(L)'
;MLDVLSAEEPWEVPGAWVAAVRQRLHGWGRDPRALRPLRADAFAEFTKGTPAGVWFTHQVAPLLAGWIPVLHGEYADLGAQLTREFHRPSYRTGGAGHLIRTAATDWPLQVIAGAQGFREAGRKHAVEVSRDVVAMFLDATPMATRARVLTTAFDRVLADRDALHLHQTADYATILQFWRTAALSPEERVVLPELSGTSAALRYSVNSLRDAHAKLLMSIPDEDAGDFAQLLAGMVLTARLTSLPPALAQILGPATQDVEKAFATARSGFDAQHWLTANTEWLARAVRHDQRAAARTWAAAATRVSVHLSGVLSDGPWPDPQIPDLDALFRLLDRDRRTTVDAPEAAKSLSSAWDAVVPKAAESAGPAPLGPVDYSADPLAELDSLIGLESVKDSVRKMVAEVKTNLRRQELGLPSHERARHMVFVGKPGTAKTTIARLLSRIYHQLGVLEKGHVVEVDRSDLVGSSTGTTAPMTAGKFREAIGGVLFVDEAYTLVPENSPGDFGLEAVATILKLMEDHRNDCIVIVAGYHREMQRFMESNTGLASRFPKLLSFAEYDTQQLVAIFELQARQKGMTYSDDVLDVVRSIIPPSPRGHNFGNGRFIRNVLEEAISNQATRLSARDPDSLTENDLRELLPQDVKPPVSMRAEDYLFQKPGT
;
A
#
# COMPACT_ATOMS: atom_id res chain seq x y z
N MET A 1 -11.20 9.98 -5.63
CA MET A 1 -11.46 9.66 -7.06
C MET A 1 -12.03 8.25 -7.21
N LEU A 2 -12.94 8.04 -8.16
CA LEU A 2 -13.42 6.73 -8.59
C LEU A 2 -13.00 6.50 -10.04
N ASP A 3 -12.14 5.51 -10.28
CA ASP A 3 -11.73 5.15 -11.63
C ASP A 3 -12.50 3.91 -12.12
N VAL A 4 -13.38 4.08 -13.11
CA VAL A 4 -14.19 2.98 -13.66
C VAL A 4 -13.55 2.52 -14.96
N LEU A 5 -13.13 1.26 -15.04
CA LEU A 5 -12.34 0.79 -16.17
C LEU A 5 -13.02 0.97 -17.54
N SER A 6 -14.35 0.93 -17.64
CA SER A 6 -15.05 1.19 -18.91
C SER A 6 -15.37 2.65 -19.18
N ALA A 7 -15.11 3.55 -18.23
CA ALA A 7 -15.25 4.99 -18.45
C ALA A 7 -14.01 5.55 -19.15
N GLU A 8 -14.21 6.59 -19.95
CA GLU A 8 -13.13 7.30 -20.65
C GLU A 8 -12.15 7.93 -19.67
N GLU A 9 -12.68 8.59 -18.64
CA GLU A 9 -11.90 9.27 -17.62
C GLU A 9 -12.32 8.86 -16.20
N PRO A 10 -11.38 8.91 -15.23
CA PRO A 10 -11.71 8.77 -13.82
C PRO A 10 -12.65 9.88 -13.36
N TRP A 11 -13.58 9.54 -12.46
CA TRP A 11 -14.51 10.50 -11.89
C TRP A 11 -13.99 11.06 -10.56
N GLU A 12 -13.82 12.37 -10.51
CA GLU A 12 -13.63 13.09 -9.25
C GLU A 12 -14.96 13.17 -8.50
N VAL A 13 -15.16 12.24 -7.58
CA VAL A 13 -16.39 12.13 -6.79
C VAL A 13 -16.59 13.42 -5.97
N PRO A 14 -17.63 14.23 -6.25
CA PRO A 14 -17.81 15.50 -5.55
C PRO A 14 -18.18 15.28 -4.09
N GLY A 15 -17.46 15.91 -3.16
CA GLY A 15 -17.75 15.80 -1.73
C GLY A 15 -19.18 16.22 -1.35
N ALA A 16 -19.73 17.23 -2.05
CA ALA A 16 -21.11 17.69 -1.88
C ALA A 16 -22.14 16.62 -2.28
N TRP A 17 -21.88 15.87 -3.37
CA TRP A 17 -22.74 14.77 -3.80
C TRP A 17 -22.73 13.64 -2.76
N VAL A 18 -21.55 13.25 -2.27
CA VAL A 18 -21.43 12.23 -1.21
C VAL A 18 -22.19 12.64 0.05
N ALA A 19 -22.07 13.90 0.45
CA ALA A 19 -22.79 14.43 1.61
C ALA A 19 -24.32 14.40 1.41
N ALA A 20 -24.81 14.80 0.23
CA ALA A 20 -26.24 14.78 -0.09
C ALA A 20 -26.82 13.36 -0.07
N VAL A 21 -26.13 12.39 -0.69
CA VAL A 21 -26.55 10.98 -0.66
C VAL A 21 -26.59 10.47 0.77
N ARG A 22 -25.51 10.67 1.55
CA ARG A 22 -25.46 10.26 2.96
C ARG A 22 -26.59 10.89 3.77
N GLN A 23 -26.88 12.17 3.58
CA GLN A 23 -27.98 12.85 4.28
C GLN A 23 -29.33 12.16 4.00
N ARG A 24 -29.60 11.76 2.76
CA ARG A 24 -30.81 11.01 2.41
C ARG A 24 -30.88 9.65 3.09
N LEU A 25 -29.75 8.92 3.14
CA LEU A 25 -29.66 7.64 3.86
C LEU A 25 -29.94 7.79 5.36
N HIS A 26 -29.43 8.85 5.99
CA HIS A 26 -29.73 9.18 7.38
C HIS A 26 -31.21 9.50 7.60
N GLY A 27 -31.83 10.21 6.66
CA GLY A 27 -33.27 10.46 6.65
C GLY A 27 -34.06 9.14 6.71
N TRP A 28 -33.74 8.19 5.84
CA TRP A 28 -34.37 6.85 5.86
C TRP A 28 -34.08 6.08 7.14
N GLY A 29 -32.86 6.17 7.67
CA GLY A 29 -32.48 5.54 8.94
C GLY A 29 -33.40 5.96 10.10
N ARG A 30 -33.79 7.24 10.13
CA ARG A 30 -34.63 7.84 11.17
C ARG A 30 -36.13 7.77 10.89
N ASP A 31 -36.57 7.62 9.64
CA ASP A 31 -38.00 7.54 9.32
C ASP A 31 -38.58 6.18 9.80
N PRO A 32 -39.54 6.19 10.73
CA PRO A 32 -40.19 4.95 11.20
C PRO A 32 -41.00 4.27 10.10
N ARG A 33 -41.41 5.00 9.05
CA ARG A 33 -42.17 4.47 7.91
C ARG A 33 -41.27 3.83 6.84
N ALA A 34 -39.96 4.02 6.91
CA ALA A 34 -39.03 3.44 5.93
C ALA A 34 -39.15 1.91 5.91
N LEU A 35 -39.14 1.33 4.70
CA LEU A 35 -39.21 -0.11 4.51
C LEU A 35 -38.02 -0.80 5.18
N ARG A 36 -38.29 -1.70 6.12
CA ARG A 36 -37.29 -2.49 6.86
C ARG A 36 -37.53 -3.97 6.64
N PRO A 37 -36.48 -4.81 6.67
CA PRO A 37 -36.65 -6.26 6.55
C PRO A 37 -37.53 -6.82 7.68
N LEU A 38 -38.24 -7.93 7.42
CA LEU A 38 -39.08 -8.59 8.42
C LEU A 38 -38.28 -9.07 9.64
N ARG A 39 -37.02 -9.47 9.43
CA ARG A 39 -36.06 -9.79 10.48
C ARG A 39 -35.06 -8.66 10.61
N ALA A 40 -34.86 -8.16 11.83
CA ALA A 40 -33.97 -7.01 12.08
C ALA A 40 -32.50 -7.29 11.72
N ASP A 41 -32.09 -8.56 11.69
CA ASP A 41 -30.75 -9.05 11.36
C ASP A 41 -30.64 -9.65 9.94
N ALA A 42 -31.63 -9.40 9.06
CA ALA A 42 -31.62 -9.93 7.69
C ALA A 42 -30.40 -9.48 6.86
N PHE A 43 -29.75 -8.39 7.25
CA PHE A 43 -28.54 -7.88 6.61
C PHE A 43 -27.34 -8.09 7.54
N ALA A 44 -26.63 -9.20 7.36
CA ALA A 44 -25.60 -9.70 8.29
C ALA A 44 -24.46 -8.72 8.61
N GLU A 45 -24.15 -7.79 7.69
CA GLU A 45 -23.09 -6.79 7.84
C GLU A 45 -23.61 -5.37 8.12
N PHE A 46 -24.90 -5.23 8.44
CA PHE A 46 -25.50 -3.92 8.70
C PHE A 46 -26.04 -3.84 10.12
N THR A 47 -26.16 -2.60 10.59
CA THR A 47 -26.80 -2.33 11.88
C THR A 47 -28.22 -2.92 11.88
N LYS A 48 -28.62 -3.58 12.97
CA LYS A 48 -29.93 -4.21 13.08
C LYS A 48 -31.05 -3.19 12.79
N GLY A 49 -32.01 -3.58 11.96
CA GLY A 49 -33.13 -2.72 11.55
C GLY A 49 -32.75 -1.65 10.51
N THR A 50 -31.60 -1.78 9.84
CA THR A 50 -31.23 -0.92 8.71
C THR A 50 -32.33 -0.94 7.64
N PRO A 51 -32.81 0.22 7.16
CA PRO A 51 -33.80 0.28 6.09
C PRO A 51 -33.30 -0.36 4.80
N ALA A 52 -34.22 -0.99 4.06
CA ALA A 52 -33.94 -1.64 2.78
C ALA A 52 -33.30 -0.68 1.77
N GLY A 53 -33.70 0.60 1.74
CA GLY A 53 -33.10 1.59 0.85
C GLY A 53 -31.62 1.87 1.13
N VAL A 54 -31.20 1.83 2.40
CA VAL A 54 -29.79 2.00 2.78
C VAL A 54 -28.97 0.78 2.34
N TRP A 55 -29.46 -0.42 2.65
CA TRP A 55 -28.81 -1.66 2.21
C TRP A 55 -28.74 -1.75 0.69
N PHE A 56 -29.83 -1.40 -0.01
CA PHE A 56 -29.87 -1.43 -1.47
C PHE A 56 -28.93 -0.41 -2.09
N THR A 57 -28.78 0.77 -1.50
CA THR A 57 -27.78 1.75 -1.95
C THR A 57 -26.36 1.17 -1.93
N HIS A 58 -26.01 0.38 -0.91
CA HIS A 58 -24.72 -0.31 -0.85
C HIS A 58 -24.51 -1.27 -2.03
N GLN A 59 -25.55 -2.06 -2.36
CA GLN A 59 -25.49 -3.06 -3.43
C GLN A 59 -25.45 -2.40 -4.82
N VAL A 60 -26.29 -1.39 -5.03
CA VAL A 60 -26.54 -0.76 -6.33
C VAL A 60 -25.43 0.20 -6.75
N ALA A 61 -24.83 0.93 -5.81
CA ALA A 61 -23.84 1.95 -6.10
C ALA A 61 -22.73 1.48 -7.06
N PRO A 62 -22.03 0.35 -6.80
CA PRO A 62 -21.04 -0.13 -7.76
C PRO A 62 -21.64 -0.62 -9.07
N LEU A 63 -22.79 -1.32 -9.05
CA LEU A 63 -23.41 -1.95 -10.22
C LEU A 63 -24.02 -0.94 -11.21
N LEU A 64 -24.27 0.28 -10.78
CA LEU A 64 -24.63 1.38 -11.68
C LEU A 64 -23.47 1.83 -12.57
N ALA A 65 -22.22 1.54 -12.21
CA ALA A 65 -21.05 1.85 -13.05
C ALA A 65 -20.94 0.91 -14.27
N GLY A 66 -21.66 -0.21 -14.30
CA GLY A 66 -21.69 -1.13 -15.44
C GLY A 66 -21.99 -2.57 -15.05
N TRP A 67 -22.17 -3.43 -16.06
CA TRP A 67 -22.21 -4.88 -15.86
C TRP A 67 -20.81 -5.41 -15.56
N ILE A 68 -20.66 -6.10 -14.43
CA ILE A 68 -19.38 -6.55 -13.82
C ILE A 68 -18.36 -5.41 -13.85
N PRO A 69 -18.58 -4.34 -13.08
CA PRO A 69 -17.72 -3.17 -13.12
C PRO A 69 -16.40 -3.46 -12.41
N VAL A 70 -15.33 -2.89 -12.97
CA VAL A 70 -13.99 -2.87 -12.37
C VAL A 70 -13.72 -1.43 -11.91
N LEU A 71 -13.52 -1.28 -10.61
CA LEU A 71 -13.46 0.00 -9.91
C LEU A 71 -12.11 0.16 -9.22
N HIS A 72 -11.44 1.29 -9.37
CA HIS A 72 -10.12 1.56 -8.78
C HIS A 72 -10.08 2.92 -8.08
N GLY A 73 -9.19 3.05 -7.10
CA GLY A 73 -8.98 4.29 -6.33
C GLY A 73 -9.77 4.36 -5.02
N GLU A 74 -9.73 5.54 -4.38
CA GLU A 74 -10.27 5.80 -3.03
C GLU A 74 -11.75 5.45 -2.88
N TYR A 75 -12.53 5.62 -3.95
CA TYR A 75 -13.96 5.32 -3.97
C TYR A 75 -14.28 3.99 -4.63
N ALA A 76 -13.30 3.10 -4.87
CA ALA A 76 -13.52 1.79 -5.50
C ALA A 76 -14.62 0.99 -4.78
N ASP A 77 -14.65 1.04 -3.44
CA ASP A 77 -15.76 0.52 -2.64
C ASP A 77 -16.83 1.58 -2.34
N LEU A 78 -17.42 2.16 -3.40
CA LEU A 78 -18.37 3.27 -3.26
C LEU A 78 -19.57 2.93 -2.37
N GLY A 79 -20.06 1.68 -2.42
CA GLY A 79 -21.15 1.20 -1.58
C GLY A 79 -20.82 1.33 -0.10
N ALA A 80 -19.66 0.83 0.32
CA ALA A 80 -19.17 0.98 1.70
C ALA A 80 -18.94 2.45 2.05
N GLN A 81 -18.36 3.25 1.14
CA GLN A 81 -18.17 4.68 1.36
C GLN A 81 -19.49 5.41 1.64
N LEU A 82 -20.52 5.18 0.83
CA LEU A 82 -21.82 5.84 1.00
C LEU A 82 -22.55 5.38 2.27
N THR A 83 -22.39 4.12 2.67
CA THR A 83 -23.18 3.49 3.74
C THR A 83 -22.41 3.24 5.05
N ARG A 84 -21.20 3.76 5.18
CA ARG A 84 -20.27 3.53 6.32
C ARG A 84 -20.87 3.70 7.73
N GLU A 85 -21.91 4.52 7.87
CA GLU A 85 -22.56 4.78 9.16
C GLU A 85 -23.50 3.64 9.58
N PHE A 86 -23.98 2.86 8.60
CA PHE A 86 -24.88 1.71 8.78
C PHE A 86 -24.17 0.37 8.60
N HIS A 87 -23.18 0.31 7.70
CA HIS A 87 -22.40 -0.89 7.38
C HIS A 87 -21.32 -1.15 8.46
N ARG A 88 -21.29 -2.38 8.93
CA ARG A 88 -20.43 -2.92 10.01
C ARG A 88 -19.86 -4.25 9.52
N PRO A 89 -18.88 -4.22 8.59
CA PRO A 89 -18.35 -5.45 8.04
C PRO A 89 -17.61 -6.22 9.15
N SER A 90 -17.70 -7.55 9.10
CA SER A 90 -17.05 -8.45 10.07
C SER A 90 -15.53 -8.53 9.87
N TYR A 91 -15.01 -8.03 8.74
CA TYR A 91 -13.60 -7.88 8.41
C TYR A 91 -13.39 -6.59 7.62
N ARG A 92 -12.26 -5.90 7.81
CA ARG A 92 -11.90 -4.76 6.95
C ARG A 92 -11.17 -5.30 5.73
N THR A 93 -11.75 -5.13 4.54
CA THR A 93 -11.03 -5.35 3.29
C THR A 93 -9.99 -4.24 3.13
N GLY A 94 -8.71 -4.61 3.25
CA GLY A 94 -7.59 -3.77 2.84
C GLY A 94 -7.56 -3.62 1.32
N GLY A 95 -7.14 -2.44 0.85
CA GLY A 95 -7.18 -2.04 -0.55
C GLY A 95 -6.24 -2.85 -1.44
N ALA A 96 -6.76 -3.92 -2.04
CA ALA A 96 -6.33 -4.30 -3.38
C ALA A 96 -6.65 -3.10 -4.29
N GLY A 97 -5.72 -2.72 -5.17
CA GLY A 97 -5.81 -1.48 -5.95
C GLY A 97 -7.19 -1.28 -6.57
N HIS A 98 -7.79 -2.36 -7.09
CA HIS A 98 -9.10 -2.39 -7.72
C HIS A 98 -10.08 -3.41 -7.11
N LEU A 99 -11.34 -3.25 -7.47
CA LEU A 99 -12.47 -4.05 -7.04
C LEU A 99 -13.31 -4.45 -8.25
N ILE A 100 -13.52 -5.75 -8.44
CA ILE A 100 -14.48 -6.28 -9.41
C ILE A 100 -15.76 -6.61 -8.64
N ARG A 101 -16.90 -6.10 -9.10
CA ARG A 101 -18.20 -6.40 -8.48
C ARG A 101 -19.00 -7.35 -9.35
N THR A 102 -19.44 -8.47 -8.79
CA THR A 102 -20.36 -9.40 -9.44
C THR A 102 -21.70 -9.40 -8.70
N ALA A 103 -22.78 -9.65 -9.43
CA ALA A 103 -24.11 -9.76 -8.88
C ALA A 103 -24.99 -10.61 -9.78
N ALA A 104 -26.12 -11.06 -9.24
CA ALA A 104 -27.16 -11.67 -10.04
C ALA A 104 -27.66 -10.69 -11.13
N THR A 105 -28.14 -11.24 -12.24
CA THR A 105 -28.60 -10.45 -13.40
C THR A 105 -29.81 -9.58 -13.11
N ASP A 106 -30.54 -9.89 -12.04
CA ASP A 106 -31.70 -9.19 -11.51
C ASP A 106 -31.37 -8.29 -10.31
N TRP A 107 -30.11 -7.90 -10.15
CA TRP A 107 -29.67 -7.01 -9.07
C TRP A 107 -30.53 -5.75 -8.85
N PRO A 108 -31.15 -5.10 -9.86
CA PRO A 108 -32.02 -3.94 -9.63
C PRO A 108 -33.30 -4.28 -8.86
N LEU A 109 -33.66 -5.56 -8.78
CA LEU A 109 -34.91 -6.05 -8.21
C LEU A 109 -34.74 -6.63 -6.81
N GLN A 110 -33.54 -6.55 -6.20
CA GLN A 110 -33.26 -7.20 -4.91
C GLN A 110 -34.19 -6.76 -3.77
N VAL A 111 -34.58 -5.48 -3.71
CA VAL A 111 -35.55 -5.02 -2.70
C VAL A 111 -36.93 -5.61 -2.95
N ILE A 112 -37.34 -5.71 -4.21
CA ILE A 112 -38.61 -6.32 -4.63
C ILE A 112 -38.60 -7.83 -4.33
N ALA A 113 -37.49 -8.51 -4.58
CA ALA A 113 -37.28 -9.92 -4.23
C ALA A 113 -37.40 -10.15 -2.72
N GLY A 114 -36.74 -9.31 -1.91
CA GLY A 114 -36.83 -9.37 -0.45
C GLY A 114 -38.23 -9.02 0.10
N ALA A 115 -39.06 -8.35 -0.69
CA ALA A 115 -40.40 -7.94 -0.30
C ALA A 115 -41.49 -9.01 -0.50
N GLN A 116 -41.16 -10.22 -0.97
CA GLN A 116 -42.15 -11.29 -1.19
C GLN A 116 -43.00 -11.62 0.04
N GLY A 117 -42.43 -11.51 1.25
CA GLY A 117 -43.14 -11.75 2.51
C GLY A 117 -44.01 -10.59 3.02
N PHE A 118 -44.05 -9.46 2.29
CA PHE A 118 -44.77 -8.26 2.70
C PHE A 118 -46.18 -8.24 2.10
N ARG A 119 -47.09 -7.50 2.75
CA ARG A 119 -48.41 -7.17 2.18
C ARG A 119 -48.25 -6.26 0.96
N GLU A 120 -49.32 -6.13 0.17
CA GLU A 120 -49.35 -5.34 -1.07
C GLU A 120 -48.78 -3.91 -0.93
N ALA A 121 -49.09 -3.22 0.17
CA ALA A 121 -48.55 -1.88 0.45
C ALA A 121 -47.02 -1.89 0.64
N GLY A 122 -46.47 -2.92 1.31
CA GLY A 122 -45.02 -3.08 1.48
C GLY A 122 -44.32 -3.45 0.18
N ARG A 123 -44.97 -4.26 -0.68
CA ARG A 123 -44.47 -4.61 -2.02
C ARG A 123 -44.46 -3.42 -2.96
N LYS A 124 -45.49 -2.57 -2.93
CA LYS A 124 -45.48 -1.27 -3.63
C LYS A 124 -44.33 -0.38 -3.13
N HIS A 125 -44.18 -0.25 -1.81
CA HIS A 125 -43.12 0.55 -1.21
C HIS A 125 -41.72 0.02 -1.60
N ALA A 126 -41.55 -1.29 -1.83
CA ALA A 126 -40.31 -1.84 -2.37
C ALA A 126 -39.96 -1.30 -3.76
N VAL A 127 -40.95 -1.14 -4.65
CA VAL A 127 -40.76 -0.54 -5.98
C VAL A 127 -40.39 0.94 -5.86
N GLU A 128 -41.08 1.68 -4.98
CA GLU A 128 -40.80 3.11 -4.71
C GLU A 128 -39.38 3.30 -4.15
N VAL A 129 -38.95 2.46 -3.20
CA VAL A 129 -37.60 2.49 -2.63
C VAL A 129 -36.55 2.17 -3.69
N SER A 130 -36.77 1.16 -4.54
CA SER A 130 -35.84 0.83 -5.62
C SER A 130 -35.65 2.01 -6.57
N ARG A 131 -36.76 2.64 -6.99
CA ARG A 131 -36.77 3.84 -7.81
C ARG A 131 -35.97 4.97 -7.17
N ASP A 132 -36.30 5.28 -5.92
CA ASP A 132 -35.71 6.39 -5.18
C ASP A 132 -34.21 6.22 -4.93
N VAL A 133 -33.77 5.00 -4.64
CA VAL A 133 -32.35 4.70 -4.46
C VAL A 133 -31.58 4.96 -5.75
N VAL A 134 -32.07 4.44 -6.87
CA VAL A 134 -31.38 4.60 -8.16
C VAL A 134 -31.37 6.06 -8.62
N ALA A 135 -32.46 6.80 -8.37
CA ALA A 135 -32.56 8.22 -8.70
C ALA A 135 -31.52 9.10 -7.99
N MET A 136 -30.93 8.66 -6.86
CA MET A 136 -29.85 9.40 -6.18
C MET A 136 -28.56 9.51 -7.02
N PHE A 137 -28.41 8.67 -8.04
CA PHE A 137 -27.20 8.57 -8.87
C PHE A 137 -27.35 9.24 -10.25
N LEU A 138 -28.43 9.99 -10.48
CA LEU A 138 -28.65 10.70 -11.76
C LEU A 138 -27.57 11.74 -12.08
N ASP A 139 -26.96 12.31 -11.05
CA ASP A 139 -25.89 13.33 -11.16
C ASP A 139 -24.48 12.73 -11.01
N ALA A 140 -24.36 11.41 -10.89
CA ALA A 140 -23.07 10.72 -10.83
C ALA A 140 -22.67 10.28 -12.25
N THR A 141 -21.77 11.01 -12.91
CA THR A 141 -21.47 10.84 -14.35
C THR A 141 -21.26 9.39 -14.80
N PRO A 142 -20.43 8.55 -14.14
CA PRO A 142 -20.22 7.15 -14.57
C PRO A 142 -21.47 6.26 -14.44
N MET A 143 -22.48 6.71 -13.69
CA MET A 143 -23.68 5.94 -13.30
C MET A 143 -24.96 6.52 -13.91
N ALA A 144 -24.92 7.79 -14.34
CA ALA A 144 -26.08 8.60 -14.71
C ALA A 144 -26.95 7.93 -15.79
N THR A 145 -26.34 7.36 -16.82
CA THR A 145 -27.08 6.71 -17.93
C THR A 145 -27.89 5.51 -17.43
N ARG A 146 -27.25 4.60 -16.67
CA ARG A 146 -27.90 3.41 -16.11
C ARG A 146 -28.93 3.79 -15.05
N ALA A 147 -28.61 4.79 -14.21
CA ALA A 147 -29.52 5.31 -13.21
C ALA A 147 -30.79 5.92 -13.84
N ARG A 148 -30.64 6.66 -14.94
CA ARG A 148 -31.76 7.25 -15.67
C ARG A 148 -32.68 6.20 -16.26
N VAL A 149 -32.12 5.20 -16.95
CA VAL A 149 -32.91 4.09 -17.54
C VAL A 149 -33.70 3.36 -16.46
N LEU A 150 -33.07 2.98 -15.35
CA LEU A 150 -33.74 2.29 -14.26
C LEU A 150 -34.81 3.17 -13.59
N THR A 151 -34.51 4.45 -13.36
CA THR A 151 -35.49 5.39 -12.77
C THR A 151 -36.72 5.50 -13.66
N THR A 152 -36.53 5.71 -14.97
CA THR A 152 -37.63 5.74 -15.95
C THR A 152 -38.41 4.42 -15.96
N ALA A 153 -37.73 3.28 -15.92
CA ALA A 153 -38.38 1.98 -15.92
C ALA A 153 -39.26 1.78 -14.67
N PHE A 154 -38.75 2.13 -13.49
CA PHE A 154 -39.54 2.08 -12.26
C PHE A 154 -40.69 3.10 -12.28
N ASP A 155 -40.48 4.30 -12.81
CA ASP A 155 -41.54 5.31 -12.95
C ASP A 155 -42.68 4.79 -13.84
N ARG A 156 -42.35 4.09 -14.94
CA ARG A 156 -43.37 3.42 -15.78
C ARG A 156 -44.12 2.34 -15.02
N VAL A 157 -43.43 1.50 -14.25
CA VAL A 157 -44.06 0.46 -13.43
C VAL A 157 -45.00 1.06 -12.38
N LEU A 158 -44.62 2.17 -11.74
CA LEU A 158 -45.44 2.85 -10.74
C LEU A 158 -46.65 3.58 -11.34
N ALA A 159 -46.53 4.05 -12.59
CA ALA A 159 -47.60 4.74 -13.31
C ALA A 159 -48.60 3.78 -13.99
N ASP A 160 -48.15 2.59 -14.41
CA ASP A 160 -48.98 1.58 -15.06
C ASP A 160 -49.70 0.71 -14.01
N ARG A 161 -51.03 0.71 -14.04
CA ARG A 161 -51.86 0.01 -13.05
C ARG A 161 -51.65 -1.50 -13.08
N ASP A 162 -51.52 -2.10 -14.25
CA ASP A 162 -51.42 -3.55 -14.41
C ASP A 162 -50.03 -4.03 -14.04
N ALA A 163 -48.99 -3.29 -14.44
CA ALA A 163 -47.62 -3.53 -14.03
C ALA A 163 -47.48 -3.40 -12.51
N LEU A 164 -48.01 -2.34 -11.90
CA LEU A 164 -47.95 -2.18 -10.44
C LEU A 164 -48.69 -3.31 -9.72
N HIS A 165 -49.89 -3.68 -10.19
CA HIS A 165 -50.64 -4.79 -9.61
C HIS A 165 -49.85 -6.10 -9.67
N LEU A 166 -49.20 -6.39 -10.79
CA LEU A 166 -48.31 -7.54 -10.95
C LEU A 166 -47.21 -7.54 -9.88
N HIS A 167 -46.58 -6.40 -9.60
CA HIS A 167 -45.53 -6.28 -8.57
C HIS A 167 -46.04 -6.46 -7.14
N GLN A 168 -47.33 -6.21 -6.89
CA GLN A 168 -47.97 -6.36 -5.59
C GLN A 168 -48.46 -7.78 -5.32
N THR A 169 -48.86 -8.53 -6.34
CA THR A 169 -49.59 -9.79 -6.15
C THR A 169 -48.87 -11.02 -6.71
N ALA A 170 -48.13 -10.90 -7.82
CA ALA A 170 -47.52 -12.05 -8.48
C ALA A 170 -46.34 -12.65 -7.68
N ASP A 171 -45.92 -13.86 -8.02
CA ASP A 171 -44.64 -14.39 -7.55
C ASP A 171 -43.46 -13.64 -8.19
N TYR A 172 -42.26 -13.80 -7.62
CA TYR A 172 -41.08 -13.10 -8.10
C TYR A 172 -40.60 -13.57 -9.48
N ALA A 173 -40.83 -14.84 -9.85
CA ALA A 173 -40.44 -15.34 -11.17
C ALA A 173 -41.23 -14.62 -12.27
N THR A 174 -42.52 -14.36 -12.02
CA THR A 174 -43.40 -13.59 -12.91
C THR A 174 -42.97 -12.14 -13.01
N ILE A 175 -42.62 -11.49 -11.90
CA ILE A 175 -42.04 -10.13 -11.88
C ILE A 175 -40.74 -10.10 -12.70
N LEU A 176 -39.83 -11.03 -12.43
CA LEU A 176 -38.56 -11.10 -13.15
C LEU A 176 -38.76 -11.32 -14.65
N GLN A 177 -39.73 -12.14 -15.04
CA GLN A 177 -40.06 -12.35 -16.45
C GLN A 177 -40.60 -11.07 -17.11
N PHE A 178 -41.42 -10.28 -16.41
CA PHE A 178 -41.86 -8.96 -16.88
C PHE A 178 -40.67 -8.02 -17.11
N TRP A 179 -39.69 -8.00 -16.20
CA TRP A 179 -38.47 -7.17 -16.37
C TRP A 179 -37.57 -7.63 -17.51
N ARG A 180 -37.54 -8.94 -17.79
CA ARG A 180 -36.79 -9.51 -18.92
C ARG A 180 -37.37 -9.15 -20.28
N THR A 181 -38.69 -8.95 -20.39
CA THR A 181 -39.38 -8.87 -21.68
C THR A 181 -40.07 -7.54 -21.97
N ALA A 182 -40.62 -6.89 -20.96
CA ALA A 182 -41.57 -5.78 -21.13
C ALA A 182 -41.16 -4.49 -20.39
N ALA A 183 -40.48 -4.58 -19.24
CA ALA A 183 -40.18 -3.40 -18.43
C ALA A 183 -39.20 -2.41 -19.09
N LEU A 184 -38.39 -2.88 -20.05
CA LEU A 184 -37.39 -2.11 -20.77
C LEU A 184 -37.63 -2.13 -22.28
N SER A 185 -37.46 -0.99 -22.93
CA SER A 185 -37.39 -0.87 -24.39
C SER A 185 -36.14 -1.56 -24.96
N PRO A 186 -36.09 -1.85 -26.27
CA PRO A 186 -34.90 -2.41 -26.90
C PRO A 186 -33.63 -1.57 -26.68
N GLU A 187 -33.72 -0.24 -26.72
CA GLU A 187 -32.60 0.68 -26.50
C GLU A 187 -32.13 0.66 -25.04
N GLU A 188 -33.07 0.63 -24.09
CA GLU A 188 -32.77 0.56 -22.66
C GLU A 188 -32.10 -0.77 -22.27
N ARG A 189 -32.42 -1.87 -22.97
CA ARG A 189 -31.75 -3.16 -22.76
C ARG A 189 -30.30 -3.17 -23.20
N VAL A 190 -29.89 -2.30 -24.13
CA VAL A 190 -28.47 -2.14 -24.47
C VAL A 190 -27.69 -1.55 -23.29
N VAL A 191 -28.34 -0.68 -22.51
CA VAL A 191 -27.76 -0.05 -21.32
C VAL A 191 -27.72 -0.99 -20.11
N LEU A 192 -28.70 -1.89 -20.00
CA LEU A 192 -28.86 -2.89 -18.92
C LEU A 192 -28.98 -4.32 -19.50
N PRO A 193 -27.96 -4.81 -20.24
CA PRO A 193 -28.05 -6.09 -20.94
C PRO A 193 -28.24 -7.28 -19.99
N GLU A 194 -27.79 -7.15 -18.74
CA GLU A 194 -27.93 -8.18 -17.74
C GLU A 194 -29.39 -8.45 -17.35
N LEU A 195 -30.28 -7.46 -17.39
CA LEU A 195 -31.68 -7.66 -17.02
C LEU A 195 -32.44 -8.58 -18.00
N SER A 196 -31.91 -8.77 -19.20
CA SER A 196 -32.42 -9.77 -20.16
C SER A 196 -31.95 -11.21 -19.87
N GLY A 197 -31.18 -11.41 -18.79
CA GLY A 197 -30.68 -12.70 -18.33
C GLY A 197 -29.24 -13.00 -18.75
N THR A 198 -28.69 -14.08 -18.17
CA THR A 198 -27.27 -14.42 -18.27
C THR A 198 -26.78 -14.60 -19.71
N SER A 199 -27.57 -15.23 -20.58
CA SER A 199 -27.20 -15.41 -21.99
C SER A 199 -27.12 -14.09 -22.77
N ALA A 200 -28.00 -13.14 -22.47
CA ALA A 200 -27.96 -11.81 -23.09
C ALA A 200 -26.76 -11.00 -22.57
N ALA A 201 -26.49 -11.08 -21.26
CA ALA A 201 -25.32 -10.46 -20.63
C ALA A 201 -24.00 -10.99 -21.20
N LEU A 202 -23.90 -12.31 -21.41
CA LEU A 202 -22.74 -12.95 -22.02
C LEU A 202 -22.58 -12.50 -23.49
N ARG A 203 -23.66 -12.49 -24.27
CA ARG A 203 -23.65 -12.02 -25.66
C ARG A 203 -23.14 -10.58 -25.77
N TYR A 204 -23.64 -9.70 -24.91
CA TYR A 204 -23.15 -8.33 -24.82
C TYR A 204 -21.65 -8.27 -24.51
N SER A 205 -21.20 -9.05 -23.52
CA SER A 205 -19.80 -9.07 -23.09
C SER A 205 -18.86 -9.56 -24.20
N VAL A 206 -19.24 -10.64 -24.91
CA VAL A 206 -18.48 -11.21 -26.03
C VAL A 206 -18.43 -10.25 -27.21
N ASN A 207 -19.56 -9.63 -27.58
CA ASN A 207 -19.59 -8.63 -28.64
C ASN A 207 -18.73 -7.40 -28.29
N SER A 208 -18.85 -6.91 -27.05
CA SER A 208 -18.03 -5.77 -26.57
C SER A 208 -16.54 -6.10 -26.64
N LEU A 209 -16.15 -7.33 -26.29
CA LEU A 209 -14.76 -7.75 -26.38
C LEU A 209 -14.29 -7.84 -27.83
N ARG A 210 -15.10 -8.40 -28.73
CA ARG A 210 -14.80 -8.47 -30.16
C ARG A 210 -14.55 -7.07 -30.74
N ASP A 211 -15.46 -6.15 -30.49
CA ASP A 211 -15.42 -4.81 -31.06
C ASP A 211 -14.26 -4.00 -30.46
N ALA A 212 -14.04 -4.11 -29.15
CA ALA A 212 -12.89 -3.48 -28.49
C ALA A 212 -11.55 -4.04 -28.96
N HIS A 213 -11.47 -5.36 -29.15
CA HIS A 213 -10.26 -6.03 -29.62
C HIS A 213 -9.93 -5.66 -31.07
N ALA A 214 -10.92 -5.68 -31.97
CA ALA A 214 -10.74 -5.23 -33.34
C ALA A 214 -10.27 -3.76 -33.40
N LYS A 215 -10.93 -2.86 -32.65
CA LYS A 215 -10.53 -1.45 -32.59
C LYS A 215 -9.10 -1.26 -32.07
N LEU A 216 -8.74 -2.00 -31.03
CA LEU A 216 -7.40 -1.90 -30.43
C LEU A 216 -6.33 -2.46 -31.37
N LEU A 217 -6.58 -3.60 -32.03
CA LEU A 217 -5.67 -4.22 -32.99
C LEU A 217 -5.47 -3.36 -34.24
N MET A 218 -6.51 -2.67 -34.71
CA MET A 218 -6.39 -1.69 -35.80
C MET A 218 -5.50 -0.50 -35.41
N SER A 219 -5.48 -0.14 -34.12
CA SER A 219 -4.72 1.01 -33.62
C SER A 219 -3.29 0.62 -33.22
N ILE A 220 -3.11 -0.58 -32.67
CA ILE A 220 -1.86 -1.14 -32.14
C ILE A 220 -1.77 -2.59 -32.64
N PRO A 221 -1.27 -2.82 -33.87
CA PRO A 221 -1.12 -4.16 -34.40
C PRO A 221 -0.16 -4.99 -33.54
N ASP A 222 -0.48 -6.27 -33.37
CA ASP A 222 0.32 -7.18 -32.56
C ASP A 222 0.07 -8.63 -32.97
N GLU A 223 1.14 -9.38 -33.23
CA GLU A 223 1.04 -10.78 -33.67
C GLU A 223 0.66 -11.72 -32.51
N ASP A 224 1.08 -11.40 -31.28
CA ASP A 224 0.79 -12.22 -30.09
C ASP A 224 -0.64 -12.03 -29.57
N ALA A 225 -1.22 -10.84 -29.77
CA ALA A 225 -2.62 -10.55 -29.47
C ALA A 225 -3.58 -11.40 -30.32
N GLY A 226 -3.17 -11.71 -31.56
CA GLY A 226 -3.92 -12.56 -32.49
C GLY A 226 -5.24 -11.96 -32.97
N ASP A 227 -5.99 -12.75 -33.72
CA ASP A 227 -7.37 -12.43 -34.08
C ASP A 227 -8.36 -12.75 -32.94
N PHE A 228 -9.64 -12.41 -33.12
CA PHE A 228 -10.66 -12.64 -32.11
C PHE A 228 -10.85 -14.13 -31.76
N ALA A 229 -10.63 -15.04 -32.71
CA ALA A 229 -10.74 -16.47 -32.46
C ALA A 229 -9.59 -16.97 -31.57
N GLN A 230 -8.38 -16.50 -31.83
CA GLN A 230 -7.19 -16.76 -31.01
C GLN A 230 -7.33 -16.16 -29.59
N LEU A 231 -7.85 -14.94 -29.47
CA LEU A 231 -8.15 -14.31 -28.18
C LEU A 231 -9.12 -15.16 -27.34
N LEU A 232 -10.27 -15.54 -27.90
CA LEU A 232 -11.24 -16.36 -27.16
C LEU A 232 -10.69 -17.74 -26.81
N ALA A 233 -9.95 -18.38 -27.71
CA ALA A 233 -9.27 -19.64 -27.43
C ALA A 233 -8.29 -19.52 -26.25
N GLY A 234 -7.47 -18.45 -26.22
CA GLY A 234 -6.54 -18.16 -25.13
C GLY A 234 -7.27 -17.92 -23.80
N MET A 235 -8.39 -17.21 -23.80
CA MET A 235 -9.21 -17.00 -22.60
C MET A 235 -9.81 -18.31 -22.06
N VAL A 236 -10.29 -19.19 -22.94
CA VAL A 236 -10.87 -20.49 -22.58
C VAL A 236 -9.80 -21.42 -22.00
N LEU A 237 -8.60 -21.44 -22.60
CA LEU A 237 -7.46 -22.20 -22.10
C LEU A 237 -6.96 -21.66 -20.75
N THR A 238 -6.92 -20.33 -20.57
CA THR A 238 -6.55 -19.69 -19.30
C THR A 238 -7.57 -20.00 -18.20
N ALA A 239 -8.86 -20.05 -18.53
CA ALA A 239 -9.92 -20.53 -17.64
C ALA A 239 -9.89 -22.05 -17.38
N ARG A 240 -8.89 -22.77 -17.91
CA ARG A 240 -8.69 -24.22 -17.77
C ARG A 240 -9.86 -25.07 -18.26
N LEU A 241 -10.61 -24.56 -19.23
CA LEU A 241 -11.72 -25.29 -19.84
C LEU A 241 -11.20 -26.25 -20.92
N THR A 242 -11.76 -27.46 -20.96
CA THR A 242 -11.34 -28.51 -21.91
C THR A 242 -11.97 -28.38 -23.29
N SER A 243 -13.02 -27.55 -23.42
CA SER A 243 -13.77 -27.29 -24.65
C SER A 243 -14.49 -25.95 -24.56
N LEU A 244 -14.99 -25.46 -25.68
CA LEU A 244 -15.78 -24.24 -25.72
C LEU A 244 -17.14 -24.43 -25.01
N PRO A 245 -17.56 -23.52 -24.11
CA PRO A 245 -18.87 -23.62 -23.48
C PRO A 245 -20.03 -23.57 -24.50
N PRO A 246 -21.10 -24.37 -24.35
CA PRO A 246 -22.23 -24.37 -25.28
C PRO A 246 -22.91 -23.01 -25.44
N ALA A 247 -23.03 -22.25 -24.35
CA ALA A 247 -23.59 -20.90 -24.39
C ALA A 247 -22.74 -19.95 -25.26
N LEU A 248 -21.41 -20.10 -25.23
CA LEU A 248 -20.51 -19.30 -26.06
C LEU A 248 -20.61 -19.72 -27.53
N ALA A 249 -20.65 -21.03 -27.81
CA ALA A 249 -20.86 -21.54 -29.17
C ALA A 249 -22.19 -21.04 -29.79
N GLN A 250 -23.27 -21.05 -29.01
CA GLN A 250 -24.57 -20.51 -29.44
C GLN A 250 -24.51 -19.00 -29.75
N ILE A 251 -23.68 -18.26 -29.02
CA ILE A 251 -23.52 -16.81 -29.23
C ILE A 251 -22.71 -16.55 -30.51
N LEU A 252 -21.64 -17.31 -30.73
CA LEU A 252 -20.73 -17.18 -31.87
C LEU A 252 -21.33 -17.66 -33.19
N GLY A 253 -22.23 -18.64 -33.16
CA GLY A 253 -22.85 -19.20 -34.37
C GLY A 253 -21.78 -19.80 -35.30
N PRO A 254 -21.73 -19.45 -36.59
CA PRO A 254 -20.73 -19.98 -37.53
C PRO A 254 -19.28 -19.75 -37.11
N ALA A 255 -18.99 -18.62 -36.43
CA ALA A 255 -17.64 -18.29 -35.96
C ALA A 255 -17.11 -19.26 -34.88
N THR A 256 -17.96 -20.15 -34.36
CA THR A 256 -17.54 -21.22 -33.43
C THR A 256 -16.45 -22.09 -34.03
N GLN A 257 -16.52 -22.39 -35.33
CA GLN A 257 -15.55 -23.27 -36.01
C GLN A 257 -14.13 -22.66 -35.99
N ASP A 258 -14.02 -21.35 -36.16
CA ASP A 258 -12.74 -20.65 -36.13
C ASP A 258 -12.13 -20.68 -34.71
N VAL A 259 -12.96 -20.45 -33.68
CA VAL A 259 -12.53 -20.51 -32.27
C VAL A 259 -12.12 -21.93 -31.87
N GLU A 260 -12.87 -22.95 -32.29
CA GLU A 260 -12.54 -24.36 -32.02
C GLU A 260 -11.23 -24.76 -32.69
N LYS A 261 -10.99 -24.31 -33.92
CA LYS A 261 -9.73 -24.53 -34.63
C LYS A 261 -8.56 -23.83 -33.93
N ALA A 262 -8.74 -22.57 -33.51
CA ALA A 262 -7.73 -21.82 -32.76
C ALA A 262 -7.43 -22.51 -31.41
N PHE A 263 -8.47 -22.96 -30.70
CA PHE A 263 -8.35 -23.71 -29.45
C PHE A 263 -7.57 -25.02 -29.63
N ALA A 264 -7.93 -25.83 -30.64
CA ALA A 264 -7.25 -27.09 -30.92
C ALA A 264 -5.76 -26.88 -31.26
N THR A 265 -5.46 -25.81 -32.00
CA THR A 265 -4.10 -25.45 -32.39
C THR A 265 -3.26 -25.02 -31.19
N ALA A 266 -3.80 -24.15 -30.32
CA ALA A 266 -3.08 -23.61 -29.18
C ALA A 266 -2.92 -24.61 -28.03
N ARG A 267 -3.85 -25.55 -27.87
CA ARG A 267 -3.94 -26.45 -26.70
C ARG A 267 -2.62 -27.20 -26.42
N SER A 268 -1.89 -27.63 -27.44
CA SER A 268 -0.58 -28.27 -27.28
C SER A 268 0.51 -27.22 -27.15
N GLY A 269 0.82 -26.82 -25.91
CA GLY A 269 1.90 -25.87 -25.62
C GLY A 269 1.44 -24.48 -25.18
N PHE A 270 0.15 -24.28 -24.92
CA PHE A 270 -0.35 -23.02 -24.34
C PHE A 270 0.25 -22.76 -22.96
N ASP A 271 0.92 -21.61 -22.82
CA ASP A 271 1.37 -21.06 -21.54
C ASP A 271 0.50 -19.85 -21.18
N ALA A 272 -0.34 -20.02 -20.16
CA ALA A 272 -1.26 -18.99 -19.70
C ALA A 272 -0.53 -17.75 -19.17
N GLN A 273 0.63 -17.92 -18.51
CA GLN A 273 1.38 -16.82 -17.94
C GLN A 273 2.05 -16.00 -19.04
N HIS A 274 2.61 -16.68 -20.05
CA HIS A 274 3.18 -16.03 -21.22
C HIS A 274 2.11 -15.25 -21.99
N TRP A 275 0.96 -15.87 -22.26
CA TRP A 275 -0.16 -15.22 -22.95
C TRP A 275 -0.69 -13.99 -22.21
N LEU A 276 -0.82 -14.06 -20.89
CA LEU A 276 -1.22 -12.91 -20.06
C LEU A 276 -0.18 -11.79 -20.07
N THR A 277 1.10 -12.14 -20.02
CA THR A 277 2.20 -11.18 -20.09
C THR A 277 2.17 -10.45 -21.43
N ALA A 278 2.02 -11.17 -22.54
CA ALA A 278 1.91 -10.59 -23.88
C ALA A 278 0.72 -9.62 -24.01
N ASN A 279 -0.46 -10.00 -23.51
CA ASN A 279 -1.63 -9.11 -23.48
C ASN A 279 -1.38 -7.86 -22.62
N THR A 280 -0.73 -8.01 -21.47
CA THR A 280 -0.39 -6.90 -20.57
C THR A 280 0.57 -5.92 -21.23
N GLU A 281 1.59 -6.43 -21.93
CA GLU A 281 2.54 -5.63 -22.69
C GLU A 281 1.88 -4.92 -23.88
N TRP A 282 0.93 -5.58 -24.55
CA TRP A 282 0.15 -4.99 -25.62
C TRP A 282 -0.73 -3.83 -25.14
N LEU A 283 -1.46 -4.01 -24.04
CA LEU A 283 -2.20 -2.93 -23.39
C LEU A 283 -1.26 -1.80 -22.94
N ALA A 284 -0.05 -2.13 -22.47
CA ALA A 284 0.96 -1.13 -22.13
C ALA A 284 1.45 -0.32 -23.33
N ARG A 285 1.62 -0.94 -24.50
CA ARG A 285 1.88 -0.22 -25.76
C ARG A 285 0.70 0.69 -26.10
N ALA A 286 -0.53 0.19 -26.02
CA ALA A 286 -1.71 0.99 -26.31
C ALA A 286 -1.82 2.26 -25.47
N VAL A 287 -1.66 2.16 -24.14
CA VAL A 287 -1.68 3.33 -23.25
C VAL A 287 -0.58 4.33 -23.59
N ARG A 288 0.65 3.86 -23.90
CA ARG A 288 1.77 4.74 -24.32
C ARG A 288 1.53 5.46 -25.66
N HIS A 289 0.66 4.91 -26.50
CA HIS A 289 0.25 5.50 -27.78
C HIS A 289 -1.11 6.21 -27.71
N ASP A 290 -1.48 6.70 -26.53
CA ASP A 290 -2.71 7.47 -26.28
C ASP A 290 -4.02 6.71 -26.57
N GLN A 291 -3.96 5.37 -26.61
CA GLN A 291 -5.14 4.50 -26.77
C GLN A 291 -5.70 4.06 -25.41
N ARG A 292 -5.71 4.97 -24.42
CA ARG A 292 -6.13 4.66 -23.04
C ARG A 292 -7.56 4.16 -22.98
N ALA A 293 -8.51 4.88 -23.60
CA ALA A 293 -9.92 4.50 -23.63
C ALA A 293 -10.15 3.13 -24.30
N ALA A 294 -9.38 2.81 -25.34
CA ALA A 294 -9.46 1.52 -26.01
C ALA A 294 -8.91 0.38 -25.15
N ALA A 295 -7.76 0.56 -24.51
CA ALA A 295 -7.18 -0.41 -23.57
C ALA A 295 -8.12 -0.67 -22.37
N ARG A 296 -8.70 0.40 -21.84
CA ARG A 296 -9.72 0.41 -20.77
C ARG A 296 -10.98 -0.38 -21.15
N THR A 297 -11.53 -0.09 -22.33
CA THR A 297 -12.71 -0.78 -22.87
C THR A 297 -12.44 -2.26 -23.12
N TRP A 298 -11.28 -2.59 -23.68
CA TRP A 298 -10.86 -3.97 -23.92
C TRP A 298 -10.74 -4.74 -22.60
N ALA A 299 -10.04 -4.17 -21.61
CA ALA A 299 -9.83 -4.81 -20.32
C ALA A 299 -11.15 -5.05 -19.58
N ALA A 300 -12.06 -4.06 -19.56
CA ALA A 300 -13.38 -4.24 -18.97
C ALA A 300 -14.20 -5.34 -19.68
N ALA A 301 -14.12 -5.42 -21.02
CA ALA A 301 -14.81 -6.45 -21.78
C ALA A 301 -14.22 -7.85 -21.57
N ALA A 302 -12.89 -7.96 -21.51
CA ALA A 302 -12.18 -9.21 -21.24
C ALA A 302 -12.48 -9.72 -19.82
N THR A 303 -12.46 -8.84 -18.81
CA THR A 303 -12.82 -9.22 -17.43
C THR A 303 -14.25 -9.75 -17.35
N ARG A 304 -15.22 -9.10 -18.02
CA ARG A 304 -16.60 -9.60 -18.10
C ARG A 304 -16.67 -11.02 -18.66
N VAL A 305 -16.00 -11.27 -19.80
CA VAL A 305 -16.00 -12.60 -20.43
C VAL A 305 -15.30 -13.62 -19.55
N SER A 306 -14.18 -13.27 -18.91
CA SER A 306 -13.46 -14.15 -17.97
C SER A 306 -14.33 -14.55 -16.76
N VAL A 307 -15.07 -13.61 -16.17
CA VAL A 307 -16.02 -13.90 -15.08
C VAL A 307 -17.14 -14.85 -15.53
N HIS A 308 -17.63 -14.71 -16.77
CA HIS A 308 -18.59 -15.69 -17.32
C HIS A 308 -17.96 -17.07 -17.53
N LEU A 309 -16.74 -17.14 -18.08
CA LEU A 309 -16.05 -18.41 -18.37
C LEU A 309 -15.67 -19.18 -17.10
N SER A 310 -15.30 -18.48 -16.03
CA SER A 310 -14.99 -19.09 -14.73
C SER A 310 -16.20 -19.69 -14.00
N GLY A 311 -17.42 -19.30 -14.40
CA GLY A 311 -18.65 -19.75 -13.77
C GLY A 311 -18.99 -19.06 -12.45
N VAL A 312 -18.31 -17.96 -12.07
CA VAL A 312 -18.60 -17.19 -10.83
C VAL A 312 -20.07 -16.81 -10.69
N LEU A 313 -20.75 -16.51 -11.79
CA LEU A 313 -22.18 -16.17 -11.80
C LEU A 313 -23.11 -17.38 -11.55
N SER A 314 -22.54 -18.57 -11.40
CA SER A 314 -23.21 -19.85 -11.16
C SER A 314 -22.47 -20.64 -10.07
N ASP A 315 -22.02 -19.92 -9.03
CA ASP A 315 -21.31 -20.45 -7.85
C ASP A 315 -19.96 -21.12 -8.15
N GLY A 316 -19.38 -20.84 -9.32
CA GLY A 316 -18.01 -21.23 -9.69
C GLY A 316 -16.94 -20.42 -8.96
N PRO A 317 -15.68 -20.90 -8.97
CA PRO A 317 -14.56 -20.20 -8.34
C PRO A 317 -14.25 -18.89 -9.06
N TRP A 318 -13.67 -17.93 -8.33
CA TRP A 318 -13.17 -16.69 -8.93
C TRP A 318 -12.14 -16.97 -10.03
N PRO A 319 -12.15 -16.27 -11.17
CA PRO A 319 -11.14 -16.45 -12.21
C PRO A 319 -9.74 -16.13 -11.68
N ASP A 320 -8.86 -17.13 -11.72
CA ASP A 320 -7.43 -16.98 -11.44
C ASP A 320 -6.63 -17.72 -12.52
N PRO A 321 -5.78 -17.01 -13.30
CA PRO A 321 -5.47 -15.58 -13.21
C PRO A 321 -6.57 -14.65 -13.75
N GLN A 322 -6.63 -13.42 -13.24
CA GLN A 322 -7.53 -12.37 -13.75
C GLN A 322 -7.12 -12.00 -15.19
N ILE A 323 -8.10 -11.86 -16.09
CA ILE A 323 -7.86 -11.51 -17.50
C ILE A 323 -8.46 -10.12 -17.81
N PRO A 324 -7.64 -9.17 -18.26
CA PRO A 324 -6.16 -9.14 -18.20
C PRO A 324 -5.64 -9.03 -16.77
N ASP A 325 -4.31 -8.97 -16.61
CA ASP A 325 -3.68 -8.54 -15.36
C ASP A 325 -4.08 -7.08 -15.04
N LEU A 326 -5.14 -6.94 -14.26
CA LEU A 326 -5.71 -5.65 -13.86
C LEU A 326 -4.78 -4.88 -12.93
N ASP A 327 -4.01 -5.56 -12.09
CA ASP A 327 -3.03 -4.91 -11.23
C ASP A 327 -1.92 -4.25 -12.06
N ALA A 328 -1.42 -4.93 -13.10
CA ALA A 328 -0.46 -4.35 -14.02
C ALA A 328 -1.07 -3.19 -14.82
N LEU A 329 -2.31 -3.33 -15.30
CA LEU A 329 -3.00 -2.29 -16.05
C LEU A 329 -3.27 -1.04 -15.21
N PHE A 330 -3.82 -1.16 -13.99
CA PHE A 330 -4.05 0.00 -13.13
C PHE A 330 -2.75 0.63 -12.66
N ARG A 331 -1.70 -0.16 -12.37
CA ARG A 331 -0.37 0.40 -12.10
C ARG A 331 0.17 1.21 -13.28
N LEU A 332 -0.10 0.77 -14.51
CA LEU A 332 0.28 1.49 -15.72
C LEU A 332 -0.55 2.77 -15.90
N LEU A 333 -1.87 2.70 -15.77
CA LEU A 333 -2.77 3.85 -15.86
C LEU A 333 -2.46 4.89 -14.77
N ASP A 334 -2.19 4.43 -13.54
CA ASP A 334 -1.78 5.27 -12.41
C ASP A 334 -0.39 5.85 -12.61
N ARG A 335 0.55 5.08 -13.16
CA ARG A 335 1.90 5.58 -13.49
C ARG A 335 1.82 6.64 -14.56
N ASP A 336 0.98 6.47 -15.59
CA ASP A 336 0.84 7.44 -16.67
C ASP A 336 0.12 8.72 -16.19
N ARG A 337 -0.91 8.56 -15.35
CA ARG A 337 -1.56 9.66 -14.62
C ARG A 337 -0.59 10.37 -13.69
N ARG A 338 0.32 9.63 -13.06
CA ARG A 338 1.40 10.21 -12.28
C ARG A 338 2.49 10.80 -13.17
N THR A 339 2.87 10.24 -14.32
CA THR A 339 3.91 10.84 -15.19
C THR A 339 3.43 12.08 -15.93
N THR A 340 2.12 12.24 -16.09
CA THR A 340 1.47 13.47 -16.56
C THR A 340 1.30 14.52 -15.45
N VAL A 341 1.51 14.16 -14.18
CA VAL A 341 1.39 15.06 -13.02
C VAL A 341 2.69 15.22 -12.22
N ASP A 342 3.63 14.27 -12.26
CA ASP A 342 4.94 14.18 -11.58
C ASP A 342 5.67 12.83 -11.90
N ALA A 343 6.74 12.88 -12.69
CA ALA A 343 7.45 11.71 -13.23
C ALA A 343 8.32 10.90 -12.21
N PRO A 344 8.61 9.60 -12.49
CA PRO A 344 9.02 8.56 -11.54
C PRO A 344 10.38 7.88 -11.84
N GLU A 345 11.27 7.76 -10.85
CA GLU A 345 12.50 6.94 -11.02
C GLU A 345 13.00 6.20 -9.75
N ALA A 346 12.53 6.56 -8.57
CA ALA A 346 13.12 6.08 -7.31
C ALA A 346 12.47 4.81 -6.67
N ALA A 347 11.20 4.52 -6.96
CA ALA A 347 10.47 3.45 -6.25
C ALA A 347 10.86 2.00 -6.65
N LYS A 348 11.41 1.75 -7.85
CA LYS A 348 11.85 0.40 -8.27
C LYS A 348 13.18 -0.04 -7.63
N SER A 349 13.98 0.90 -7.11
CA SER A 349 15.30 0.58 -6.51
C SER A 349 15.22 0.07 -5.07
N LEU A 350 14.09 0.26 -4.39
CA LEU A 350 13.96 -0.07 -2.97
C LEU A 350 13.37 -1.45 -2.72
N SER A 351 12.34 -1.86 -3.48
CA SER A 351 11.73 -3.19 -3.30
C SER A 351 12.77 -4.31 -3.47
N SER A 352 13.66 -4.20 -4.46
CA SER A 352 14.77 -5.14 -4.63
C SER A 352 15.85 -5.02 -3.55
N ALA A 353 16.03 -3.84 -2.93
CA ALA A 353 16.97 -3.64 -1.82
C ALA A 353 16.42 -4.16 -0.48
N TRP A 354 15.10 -4.15 -0.28
CA TRP A 354 14.44 -4.70 0.91
C TRP A 354 14.49 -6.23 0.93
N ASP A 355 14.16 -6.88 -0.20
CA ASP A 355 14.18 -8.35 -0.31
C ASP A 355 15.59 -8.95 -0.26
N ALA A 356 16.63 -8.18 -0.61
CA ALA A 356 18.03 -8.61 -0.56
C ALA A 356 18.65 -8.56 0.86
N VAL A 357 17.96 -7.97 1.86
CA VAL A 357 18.46 -7.82 3.23
C VAL A 357 17.86 -8.90 4.12
N VAL A 358 18.44 -10.09 4.09
CA VAL A 358 18.25 -11.09 5.15
C VAL A 358 19.25 -10.77 6.27
N PRO A 359 18.84 -10.57 7.53
CA PRO A 359 19.79 -10.38 8.64
C PRO A 359 20.55 -11.69 8.87
N LYS A 360 21.71 -11.82 8.22
CA LYS A 360 22.67 -12.89 8.52
C LYS A 360 23.56 -12.37 9.65
N ALA A 361 23.64 -13.11 10.77
CA ALA A 361 24.65 -12.85 11.78
C ALA A 361 26.02 -12.87 11.08
N ALA A 362 26.77 -11.78 11.18
CA ALA A 362 28.09 -11.71 10.60
C ALA A 362 29.00 -12.68 11.37
N GLU A 363 29.43 -13.76 10.73
CA GLU A 363 30.70 -14.40 11.10
C GLU A 363 31.80 -13.52 10.51
N SER A 364 32.60 -12.87 11.37
CA SER A 364 33.80 -12.16 10.95
C SER A 364 34.97 -12.47 11.87
N ALA A 365 36.16 -12.57 11.28
CA ALA A 365 37.43 -12.77 11.97
C ALA A 365 37.69 -11.63 12.98
N GLY A 366 38.36 -11.95 14.10
CA GLY A 366 38.58 -11.01 15.21
C GLY A 366 39.20 -9.67 14.78
N PRO A 367 38.85 -8.56 15.46
CA PRO A 367 39.28 -7.22 15.07
C PRO A 367 40.81 -7.07 15.14
N ALA A 368 41.39 -6.38 14.16
CA ALA A 368 42.81 -6.01 14.17
C ALA A 368 43.11 -4.97 15.28
N PRO A 369 44.31 -4.98 15.88
CA PRO A 369 44.67 -4.05 16.94
C PRO A 369 44.66 -2.59 16.44
N LEU A 370 43.97 -1.72 17.17
CA LEU A 370 43.79 -0.31 16.85
C LEU A 370 45.08 0.50 17.08
N GLY A 371 45.57 1.18 16.03
CA GLY A 371 46.59 2.24 16.14
C GLY A 371 46.02 3.55 16.70
N PRO A 372 46.85 4.57 17.00
CA PRO A 372 46.40 5.83 17.57
C PRO A 372 45.53 6.61 16.56
N VAL A 373 44.30 6.97 16.94
CA VAL A 373 43.35 7.70 16.09
C VAL A 373 43.38 9.19 16.46
N ASP A 374 43.86 10.01 15.52
CA ASP A 374 43.70 11.47 15.53
C ASP A 374 42.35 11.80 14.85
N TYR A 375 41.41 12.37 15.59
CA TYR A 375 40.04 12.67 15.13
C TYR A 375 39.91 14.03 14.40
N SER A 376 41.00 14.54 13.84
CA SER A 376 40.99 15.85 13.18
C SER A 376 40.85 15.79 11.64
N ALA A 377 39.92 16.61 11.16
CA ALA A 377 39.63 17.03 9.78
C ALA A 377 38.96 16.05 8.78
N ASP A 378 39.14 14.73 8.86
CA ASP A 378 38.58 13.80 7.85
C ASP A 378 37.48 12.85 8.38
N PRO A 379 36.19 13.16 8.11
CA PRO A 379 35.06 12.28 8.45
C PRO A 379 35.11 10.88 7.82
N LEU A 380 35.83 10.67 6.71
CA LEU A 380 35.98 9.35 6.11
C LEU A 380 36.96 8.47 6.91
N ALA A 381 38.05 9.05 7.42
CA ALA A 381 38.94 8.34 8.33
C ALA A 381 38.24 7.97 9.64
N GLU A 382 37.37 8.87 10.14
CA GLU A 382 36.53 8.59 11.31
C GLU A 382 35.55 7.44 11.05
N LEU A 383 34.90 7.42 9.88
CA LEU A 383 34.04 6.30 9.44
C LEU A 383 34.81 4.97 9.42
N ASP A 384 36.04 4.96 8.91
CA ASP A 384 36.87 3.76 8.81
C ASP A 384 37.28 3.22 10.20
N SER A 385 37.46 4.12 11.17
CA SER A 385 37.80 3.78 12.57
C SER A 385 36.67 3.11 13.35
N LEU A 386 35.42 3.20 12.88
CA LEU A 386 34.28 2.58 13.56
C LEU A 386 34.40 1.06 13.50
N ILE A 387 34.15 0.41 14.64
CA ILE A 387 34.22 -1.05 14.75
C ILE A 387 33.03 -1.67 14.00
N GLY A 388 33.29 -2.68 13.16
CA GLY A 388 32.27 -3.37 12.38
C GLY A 388 31.64 -2.50 11.29
N LEU A 389 30.35 -2.71 10.99
CA LEU A 389 29.55 -1.92 10.04
C LEU A 389 30.03 -1.92 8.58
N GLU A 390 30.74 -2.95 8.13
CA GLU A 390 31.36 -2.94 6.79
C GLU A 390 30.37 -2.70 5.65
N SER A 391 29.16 -3.30 5.69
CA SER A 391 28.11 -3.05 4.70
C SER A 391 27.67 -1.58 4.64
N VAL A 392 27.64 -0.91 5.81
CA VAL A 392 27.28 0.51 5.93
C VAL A 392 28.44 1.36 5.43
N LYS A 393 29.68 1.08 5.83
CA LYS A 393 30.88 1.78 5.36
C LYS A 393 30.98 1.75 3.83
N ASP A 394 30.79 0.57 3.23
CA ASP A 394 30.80 0.41 1.77
C ASP A 394 29.68 1.19 1.08
N SER A 395 28.48 1.18 1.67
CA SER A 395 27.37 1.98 1.16
C SER A 395 27.68 3.47 1.22
N VAL A 396 28.23 3.97 2.32
CA VAL A 396 28.65 5.37 2.47
C VAL A 396 29.72 5.74 1.44
N ARG A 397 30.75 4.90 1.24
CA ARG A 397 31.80 5.13 0.22
C ARG A 397 31.21 5.24 -1.18
N LYS A 398 30.25 4.37 -1.54
CA LYS A 398 29.53 4.46 -2.83
C LYS A 398 28.77 5.78 -2.97
N MET A 399 28.05 6.20 -1.92
CA MET A 399 27.33 7.48 -1.93
C MET A 399 28.28 8.66 -2.14
N VAL A 400 29.44 8.66 -1.48
CA VAL A 400 30.46 9.69 -1.64
C VAL A 400 31.03 9.71 -3.05
N ALA A 401 31.31 8.54 -3.64
CA ALA A 401 31.80 8.43 -5.01
C ALA A 401 30.77 8.96 -6.04
N GLU A 402 29.48 8.68 -5.84
CA GLU A 402 28.39 9.21 -6.68
C GLU A 402 28.36 10.75 -6.64
N VAL A 403 28.45 11.34 -5.45
CA VAL A 403 28.46 12.80 -5.29
C VAL A 403 29.67 13.43 -5.98
N LYS A 404 30.88 12.92 -5.72
CA LYS A 404 32.10 13.43 -6.35
C LYS A 404 32.03 13.36 -7.88
N THR A 405 31.49 12.27 -8.41
CA THR A 405 31.31 12.09 -9.86
C THR A 405 30.32 13.10 -10.44
N ASN A 406 29.18 13.31 -9.78
CA ASN A 406 28.17 14.27 -10.22
C ASN A 406 28.68 15.72 -10.17
N LEU A 407 29.40 16.11 -9.12
CA LEU A 407 30.04 17.43 -9.03
C LEU A 407 31.00 17.63 -10.21
N ARG A 408 31.84 16.63 -10.51
CA ARG A 408 32.76 16.70 -11.65
C ARG A 408 32.03 16.82 -13.00
N ARG A 409 30.86 16.19 -13.16
CA ARG A 409 30.03 16.34 -14.36
C ARG A 409 29.50 17.78 -14.49
N GLN A 410 29.03 18.37 -13.39
CA GLN A 410 28.55 19.76 -13.36
C GLN A 410 29.67 20.75 -13.72
N GLU A 411 30.88 20.57 -13.18
CA GLU A 411 32.06 21.36 -13.55
C GLU A 411 32.37 21.32 -15.05
N LEU A 412 32.09 20.18 -15.70
CA LEU A 412 32.31 19.97 -17.13
C LEU A 412 31.09 20.35 -17.99
N GLY A 413 30.04 20.94 -17.39
CA GLY A 413 28.81 21.31 -18.10
C GLY A 413 27.97 20.13 -18.59
N LEU A 414 28.23 18.92 -18.08
CA LEU A 414 27.46 17.73 -18.43
C LEU A 414 26.21 17.63 -17.55
N PRO A 415 25.11 17.04 -18.06
CA PRO A 415 23.91 16.80 -17.26
C PRO A 415 24.24 15.99 -16.00
N SER A 416 23.87 16.51 -14.84
CA SER A 416 23.99 15.79 -13.57
C SER A 416 22.85 14.80 -13.40
N HIS A 417 23.17 13.59 -12.95
CA HIS A 417 22.17 12.59 -12.58
C HIS A 417 21.89 12.74 -11.08
N GLU A 418 21.22 13.83 -10.70
CA GLU A 418 20.86 14.08 -9.30
C GLU A 418 19.76 13.12 -8.88
N ARG A 419 20.06 12.25 -7.91
CA ARG A 419 19.10 11.35 -7.28
C ARG A 419 18.68 11.89 -5.93
N ALA A 420 17.47 11.55 -5.49
CA ALA A 420 17.04 11.84 -4.13
C ALA A 420 18.06 11.29 -3.11
N ARG A 421 18.42 12.12 -2.12
CA ARG A 421 19.46 11.83 -1.13
C ARG A 421 18.90 11.32 0.20
N HIS A 422 17.58 11.32 0.36
CA HIS A 422 16.93 10.81 1.56
C HIS A 422 17.11 9.29 1.66
N MET A 423 17.21 8.79 2.89
CA MET A 423 17.58 7.39 3.13
C MET A 423 16.90 6.80 4.37
N VAL A 424 16.78 5.48 4.38
CA VAL A 424 16.19 4.69 5.47
C VAL A 424 17.30 3.94 6.20
N PHE A 425 17.37 4.09 7.52
CA PHE A 425 18.30 3.37 8.37
C PHE A 425 17.55 2.28 9.15
N VAL A 426 17.88 1.01 8.88
CA VAL A 426 17.28 -0.13 9.58
C VAL A 426 18.28 -0.83 10.48
N GLY A 427 17.91 -1.11 11.72
CA GLY A 427 18.73 -1.91 12.64
C GLY A 427 18.31 -1.74 14.10
N LYS A 428 18.79 -2.62 14.99
CA LYS A 428 18.50 -2.56 16.43
C LYS A 428 19.05 -1.28 17.11
N PRO A 429 18.61 -0.93 18.33
CA PRO A 429 19.15 0.19 19.08
C PRO A 429 20.65 0.03 19.33
N GLY A 430 21.38 1.15 19.30
CA GLY A 430 22.81 1.19 19.58
C GLY A 430 23.72 0.57 18.51
N THR A 431 23.23 0.38 17.28
CA THR A 431 24.03 -0.03 16.11
C THR A 431 24.67 1.16 15.36
N ALA A 432 24.86 2.30 16.03
CA ALA A 432 25.51 3.51 15.50
C ALA A 432 24.79 4.27 14.35
N LYS A 433 23.47 4.07 14.15
CA LYS A 433 22.64 4.81 13.18
C LYS A 433 22.86 6.33 13.25
N THR A 434 22.72 6.90 14.44
CA THR A 434 22.88 8.35 14.69
C THR A 434 24.31 8.83 14.44
N THR A 435 25.32 8.04 14.81
CA THR A 435 26.73 8.35 14.53
C THR A 435 26.99 8.45 13.03
N ILE A 436 26.49 7.48 12.25
CA ILE A 436 26.60 7.50 10.79
C ILE A 436 25.84 8.68 10.17
N ALA A 437 24.68 9.07 10.70
CA ALA A 437 23.95 10.25 10.23
C ALA A 437 24.78 11.54 10.40
N ARG A 438 25.45 11.71 11.55
CA ARG A 438 26.32 12.86 11.83
C ARG A 438 27.56 12.87 10.94
N LEU A 439 28.18 11.72 10.73
CA LEU A 439 29.30 11.59 9.79
C LEU A 439 28.89 11.93 8.36
N LEU A 440 27.76 11.40 7.88
CA LEU A 440 27.24 11.72 6.56
C LEU A 440 26.95 13.20 6.37
N SER A 441 26.39 13.87 7.39
CA SER A 441 26.13 15.31 7.33
C SER A 441 27.43 16.11 7.16
N ARG A 442 28.47 15.77 7.93
CA ARG A 442 29.82 16.39 7.81
C ARG A 442 30.46 16.10 6.46
N ILE A 443 30.39 14.87 5.97
CA ILE A 443 30.92 14.47 4.66
C ILE A 443 30.24 15.28 3.55
N TYR A 444 28.90 15.33 3.54
CA TYR A 444 28.17 16.07 2.51
C TYR A 444 28.37 17.57 2.60
N HIS A 445 28.58 18.13 3.79
CA HIS A 445 28.98 19.52 3.93
C HIS A 445 30.36 19.80 3.33
N GLN A 446 31.37 18.96 3.63
CA GLN A 446 32.70 19.09 3.04
C GLN A 446 32.70 18.96 1.50
N LEU A 447 31.77 18.18 0.94
CA LEU A 447 31.58 18.03 -0.50
C LEU A 447 30.73 19.16 -1.12
N GLY A 448 30.27 20.14 -0.33
CA GLY A 448 29.44 21.25 -0.81
C GLY A 448 28.00 20.86 -1.16
N VAL A 449 27.53 19.68 -0.73
CA VAL A 449 26.14 19.24 -0.90
C VAL A 449 25.23 19.87 0.14
N LEU A 450 25.74 20.08 1.36
CA LEU A 450 25.00 20.71 2.47
C LEU A 450 25.69 22.01 2.89
N GLU A 451 24.91 23.05 3.19
CA GLU A 451 25.44 24.36 3.58
C GLU A 451 26.15 24.34 4.95
N LYS A 452 25.62 23.60 5.93
CA LYS A 452 26.03 23.71 7.36
C LYS A 452 26.49 22.38 7.99
N GLY A 453 26.04 21.22 7.50
CA GLY A 453 26.51 19.92 7.97
C GLY A 453 26.08 19.53 9.40
N HIS A 454 25.03 20.16 9.94
CA HIS A 454 24.44 19.79 11.23
C HIS A 454 23.38 18.67 11.08
N VAL A 455 22.97 18.10 12.21
CA VAL A 455 21.88 17.11 12.27
C VAL A 455 20.87 17.57 13.30
N VAL A 456 19.59 17.64 12.90
CA VAL A 456 18.44 17.84 13.79
C VAL A 456 17.81 16.48 14.01
N GLU A 457 17.98 15.94 15.21
CA GLU A 457 17.35 14.69 15.63
C GLU A 457 15.97 14.99 16.20
N VAL A 458 14.97 14.23 15.74
CA VAL A 458 13.59 14.35 16.17
C VAL A 458 12.98 12.98 16.37
N ASP A 459 12.03 12.89 17.29
CA ASP A 459 11.14 11.74 17.40
C ASP A 459 9.68 12.16 17.16
N ARG A 460 8.75 11.24 17.40
CA ARG A 460 7.32 11.51 17.25
C ARG A 460 6.84 12.69 18.10
N SER A 461 7.32 12.85 19.32
CA SER A 461 6.88 13.90 20.25
C SER A 461 7.30 15.30 19.80
N ASP A 462 8.40 15.40 19.06
CA ASP A 462 8.85 16.67 18.46
C ASP A 462 8.00 17.08 17.25
N LEU A 463 7.43 16.10 16.56
CA LEU A 463 6.77 16.30 15.27
C LEU A 463 5.23 16.38 15.40
N VAL A 464 4.66 15.62 16.32
CA VAL A 464 3.22 15.42 16.46
C VAL A 464 2.71 16.16 17.69
N GLY A 465 1.81 17.12 17.46
CA GLY A 465 1.21 17.89 18.54
C GLY A 465 0.02 17.19 19.19
N SER A 466 -0.32 17.60 20.41
CA SER A 466 -1.42 17.04 21.20
C SER A 466 -2.81 17.52 20.77
N SER A 467 -2.91 18.38 19.76
CA SER A 467 -4.17 19.00 19.34
C SER A 467 -4.26 19.15 17.81
N THR A 468 -5.48 19.07 17.27
CA THR A 468 -5.73 19.20 15.83
C THR A 468 -5.13 20.49 15.26
N GLY A 469 -4.37 20.38 14.17
CA GLY A 469 -3.76 21.52 13.47
C GLY A 469 -2.44 22.02 14.05
N THR A 470 -1.93 21.42 15.14
CA THR A 470 -0.61 21.77 15.71
C THR A 470 0.54 20.98 15.09
N THR A 471 0.25 19.80 14.55
CA THR A 471 1.25 18.86 14.00
C THR A 471 1.98 19.38 12.77
N ALA A 472 1.26 19.86 11.74
CA ALA A 472 1.93 20.42 10.55
C ALA A 472 2.86 21.60 10.88
N PRO A 473 2.47 22.61 11.70
CA PRO A 473 3.39 23.66 12.13
C PRO A 473 4.62 23.18 12.91
N MET A 474 4.46 22.23 13.84
CA MET A 474 5.56 21.66 14.63
C MET A 474 6.56 20.92 13.75
N THR A 475 6.03 20.03 12.90
CA THR A 475 6.83 19.26 11.93
C THR A 475 7.58 20.20 10.98
N ALA A 476 6.91 21.23 10.45
CA ALA A 476 7.55 22.22 9.58
C ALA A 476 8.59 23.07 10.32
N GLY A 477 8.40 23.34 11.61
CA GLY A 477 9.38 24.02 12.46
C GLY A 477 10.68 23.23 12.55
N LYS A 478 10.59 21.95 12.93
CA LYS A 478 11.75 21.06 13.02
C LYS A 478 12.44 20.83 11.68
N PHE A 479 11.67 20.69 10.61
CA PHE A 479 12.24 20.60 9.27
C PHE A 479 13.03 21.85 8.88
N ARG A 480 12.50 23.05 9.19
CA ARG A 480 13.18 24.32 8.92
C ARG A 480 14.51 24.45 9.68
N GLU A 481 14.57 23.95 10.91
CA GLU A 481 15.84 23.88 11.66
C GLU A 481 16.88 23.00 10.96
N ALA A 482 16.43 21.97 10.22
CA ALA A 482 17.31 21.03 9.52
C ALA A 482 17.79 21.53 8.14
N ILE A 483 17.27 22.66 7.63
CA ILE A 483 17.71 23.23 6.35
C ILE A 483 19.21 23.58 6.42
N GLY A 484 19.95 23.15 5.40
CA GLY A 484 21.41 23.18 5.31
C GLY A 484 22.10 21.95 5.94
N GLY A 485 21.33 20.99 6.45
CA GLY A 485 21.82 19.83 7.21
C GLY A 485 20.97 18.57 6.98
N VAL A 486 20.85 17.76 8.04
CA VAL A 486 20.08 16.51 8.04
C VAL A 486 18.95 16.56 9.05
N LEU A 487 17.73 16.20 8.66
CA LEU A 487 16.65 15.85 9.57
C LEU A 487 16.69 14.33 9.82
N PHE A 488 17.01 13.94 11.04
CA PHE A 488 17.05 12.54 11.47
C PHE A 488 15.81 12.22 12.30
N VAL A 489 14.88 11.44 11.73
CA VAL A 489 13.65 11.02 12.40
C VAL A 489 13.87 9.62 12.98
N ASP A 490 14.06 9.55 14.30
CA ASP A 490 14.23 8.27 14.99
C ASP A 490 12.89 7.59 15.24
N GLU A 491 12.90 6.27 15.22
CA GLU A 491 11.72 5.40 15.30
C GLU A 491 10.54 5.89 14.45
N ALA A 492 10.80 6.22 13.18
CA ALA A 492 9.83 6.90 12.31
C ALA A 492 8.52 6.13 12.10
N TYR A 493 8.54 4.79 12.24
CA TYR A 493 7.34 3.94 12.20
C TYR A 493 6.32 4.32 13.28
N THR A 494 6.74 4.96 14.37
CA THR A 494 5.83 5.45 15.43
C THR A 494 4.92 6.56 14.94
N LEU A 495 5.26 7.27 13.84
CA LEU A 495 4.38 8.25 13.21
C LEU A 495 3.16 7.60 12.52
N VAL A 496 3.25 6.32 12.16
CA VAL A 496 2.14 5.56 11.55
C VAL A 496 1.91 4.26 12.33
N PRO A 497 1.36 4.35 13.55
CA PRO A 497 1.16 3.18 14.39
C PRO A 497 0.03 2.27 13.86
N GLU A 498 0.35 0.99 13.64
CA GLU A 498 -0.47 -0.19 13.95
C GLU A 498 -1.99 -0.05 13.85
N ASN A 499 -2.52 0.50 14.94
CA ASN A 499 -3.90 0.39 15.37
C ASN A 499 -4.48 1.74 15.83
N SER A 500 -3.94 2.86 15.34
CA SER A 500 -4.48 4.21 15.65
C SER A 500 -4.94 4.95 14.39
N PRO A 501 -6.08 4.53 13.79
CA PRO A 501 -6.72 5.29 12.72
C PRO A 501 -7.30 6.60 13.28
N GLY A 502 -6.79 7.75 12.82
CA GLY A 502 -7.19 9.09 13.28
C GLY A 502 -6.11 9.86 14.04
N ASP A 503 -4.90 9.32 14.12
CA ASP A 503 -3.75 9.93 14.77
C ASP A 503 -3.06 10.99 13.88
N PHE A 504 -2.60 12.08 14.48
CA PHE A 504 -1.97 13.21 13.77
C PHE A 504 -0.61 12.85 13.16
N GLY A 505 -0.05 11.68 13.45
CA GLY A 505 1.23 11.24 12.87
C GLY A 505 1.25 11.13 11.34
N LEU A 506 0.12 10.80 10.69
CA LEU A 506 0.02 10.84 9.23
C LEU A 506 0.13 12.26 8.66
N GLU A 507 -0.33 13.27 9.41
CA GLU A 507 -0.17 14.69 9.04
C GLU A 507 1.30 15.12 9.09
N ALA A 508 2.06 14.64 10.10
CA ALA A 508 3.50 14.84 10.17
C ALA A 508 4.23 14.20 8.98
N VAL A 509 3.88 12.96 8.62
CA VAL A 509 4.45 12.27 7.45
C VAL A 509 4.15 13.02 6.16
N ALA A 510 2.90 13.45 5.96
CA ALA A 510 2.53 14.24 4.78
C ALA A 510 3.28 15.58 4.72
N THR A 511 3.49 16.24 5.86
CA THR A 511 4.25 17.49 5.96
C THR A 511 5.72 17.27 5.63
N ILE A 512 6.35 16.22 6.17
CA ILE A 512 7.74 15.84 5.85
C ILE A 512 7.88 15.55 4.35
N LEU A 513 7.00 14.73 3.78
CA LEU A 513 7.04 14.38 2.35
C LEU A 513 6.93 15.61 1.44
N LYS A 514 6.06 16.56 1.80
CA LYS A 514 5.94 17.83 1.10
C LYS A 514 7.23 18.66 1.19
N LEU A 515 7.74 18.86 2.40
CA LEU A 515 8.94 19.67 2.62
C LEU A 515 10.22 19.04 2.03
N MET A 516 10.29 17.71 2.00
CA MET A 516 11.34 16.97 1.29
C MET A 516 11.37 17.29 -0.21
N GLU A 517 10.20 17.46 -0.82
CA GLU A 517 10.11 17.84 -2.24
C GLU A 517 10.51 19.31 -2.42
N ASP A 518 9.95 20.19 -1.60
CA ASP A 518 10.19 21.64 -1.66
C ASP A 518 11.66 21.99 -1.40
N HIS A 519 12.35 21.23 -0.55
CA HIS A 519 13.73 21.46 -0.09
C HIS A 519 14.69 20.30 -0.39
N ARG A 520 14.49 19.60 -1.51
CA ARG A 520 15.25 18.40 -1.88
C ARG A 520 16.78 18.57 -1.93
N ASN A 521 17.25 19.79 -2.17
CA ASN A 521 18.68 20.12 -2.28
C ASN A 521 19.26 20.74 -1.00
N ASP A 522 18.40 21.20 -0.10
CA ASP A 522 18.82 21.96 1.08
C ASP A 522 18.80 21.10 2.35
N CYS A 523 18.06 19.99 2.35
CA CYS A 523 17.89 19.13 3.52
C CYS A 523 17.89 17.66 3.13
N ILE A 524 18.69 16.85 3.82
CA ILE A 524 18.62 15.39 3.71
C ILE A 524 17.76 14.86 4.85
N VAL A 525 16.85 13.95 4.54
CA VAL A 525 15.98 13.32 5.54
C VAL A 525 16.39 11.88 5.71
N ILE A 526 16.63 11.48 6.95
CA ILE A 526 16.95 10.11 7.33
C ILE A 526 15.85 9.62 8.26
N VAL A 527 15.15 8.57 7.87
CA VAL A 527 14.17 7.89 8.74
C VAL A 527 14.81 6.62 9.28
N ALA A 528 14.73 6.41 10.59
CA ALA A 528 15.39 5.29 11.26
C ALA A 528 14.40 4.44 12.06
N GLY A 529 14.71 3.15 12.20
CA GLY A 529 13.94 2.25 13.05
C GLY A 529 14.34 0.79 12.92
N TYR A 530 13.51 -0.08 13.50
CA TYR A 530 13.65 -1.54 13.37
C TYR A 530 13.27 -1.98 11.96
N HIS A 531 13.86 -3.08 11.50
CA HIS A 531 13.75 -3.50 10.11
C HIS A 531 12.30 -3.78 9.67
N ARG A 532 11.54 -4.58 10.44
CA ARG A 532 10.17 -4.96 10.08
C ARG A 532 9.20 -3.78 10.16
N GLU A 533 9.38 -2.93 11.16
CA GLU A 533 8.55 -1.77 11.45
C GLU A 533 8.79 -0.68 10.41
N MET A 534 10.05 -0.48 10.00
CA MET A 534 10.39 0.43 8.92
C MET A 534 9.90 -0.08 7.56
N GLN A 535 9.96 -1.39 7.28
CA GLN A 535 9.37 -1.94 6.06
C GLN A 535 7.89 -1.57 5.95
N ARG A 536 7.13 -1.80 7.03
CA ARG A 536 5.72 -1.43 7.11
C ARG A 536 5.49 0.07 7.00
N PHE A 537 6.30 0.88 7.66
CA PHE A 537 6.23 2.34 7.55
C PHE A 537 6.42 2.79 6.10
N MET A 538 7.39 2.21 5.37
CA MET A 538 7.62 2.51 3.96
C MET A 538 6.47 2.05 3.05
N GLU A 539 5.83 0.92 3.36
CA GLU A 539 4.65 0.39 2.67
C GLU A 539 3.37 1.19 2.95
N SER A 540 3.31 1.90 4.09
CA SER A 540 2.13 2.68 4.50
C SER A 540 1.80 3.85 3.56
N ASN A 541 2.78 4.36 2.81
CA ASN A 541 2.60 5.47 1.89
C ASN A 541 3.56 5.33 0.69
N THR A 542 3.02 5.18 -0.52
CA THR A 542 3.83 5.05 -1.74
C THR A 542 4.77 6.25 -1.98
N GLY A 543 4.47 7.42 -1.42
CA GLY A 543 5.32 8.61 -1.46
C GLY A 543 6.57 8.50 -0.59
N LEU A 544 6.58 7.67 0.45
CA LEU A 544 7.78 7.35 1.23
C LEU A 544 8.72 6.49 0.38
N ALA A 545 8.22 5.38 -0.17
CA ALA A 545 9.04 4.50 -1.01
C ALA A 545 9.60 5.22 -2.25
N SER A 546 8.93 6.22 -2.83
CA SER A 546 9.51 6.97 -3.94
C SER A 546 10.54 8.01 -3.53
N ARG A 547 10.55 8.50 -2.28
CA ARG A 547 11.42 9.61 -1.87
C ARG A 547 12.67 9.18 -1.10
N PHE A 548 12.73 7.94 -0.63
CA PHE A 548 13.84 7.41 0.14
C PHE A 548 14.62 6.30 -0.58
N PRO A 549 15.28 6.56 -1.72
CA PRO A 549 15.85 5.53 -2.60
C PRO A 549 16.97 4.68 -1.99
N LYS A 550 17.55 5.08 -0.85
CA LYS A 550 18.68 4.41 -0.23
C LYS A 550 18.28 3.75 1.09
N LEU A 551 18.63 2.47 1.26
CA LEU A 551 18.43 1.70 2.49
C LEU A 551 19.80 1.29 3.04
N LEU A 552 20.09 1.66 4.29
CA LEU A 552 21.30 1.24 5.01
C LEU A 552 20.89 0.30 6.15
N SER A 553 21.39 -0.94 6.11
CA SER A 553 21.15 -1.96 7.12
C SER A 553 22.31 -2.07 8.10
N PHE A 554 22.01 -1.81 9.37
CA PHE A 554 22.94 -1.80 10.49
C PHE A 554 22.82 -3.11 11.25
N ALA A 555 23.76 -4.03 10.97
CA ALA A 555 23.84 -5.32 11.63
C ALA A 555 24.14 -5.16 13.14
N GLU A 556 23.74 -6.18 13.91
CA GLU A 556 24.14 -6.30 15.31
C GLU A 556 25.63 -6.58 15.42
N TYR A 557 26.24 -6.06 16.48
CA TYR A 557 27.63 -6.35 16.79
C TYR A 557 27.76 -7.74 17.37
N ASP A 558 28.78 -8.51 16.98
CA ASP A 558 29.14 -9.71 17.71
C ASP A 558 29.76 -9.38 19.08
N THR A 559 29.98 -10.39 19.92
CA THR A 559 30.53 -10.18 21.27
C THR A 559 31.93 -9.55 21.23
N GLN A 560 32.78 -9.90 20.26
CA GLN A 560 34.13 -9.35 20.17
C GLN A 560 34.10 -7.89 19.72
N GLN A 561 33.21 -7.55 18.79
CA GLN A 561 32.96 -6.17 18.38
C GLN A 561 32.44 -5.32 19.54
N LEU A 562 31.56 -5.85 20.39
CA LEU A 562 31.09 -5.14 21.59
C LEU A 562 32.21 -4.92 22.62
N VAL A 563 33.09 -5.91 22.83
CA VAL A 563 34.28 -5.75 23.68
C VAL A 563 35.21 -4.69 23.10
N ALA A 564 35.48 -4.72 21.80
CA ALA A 564 36.29 -3.70 21.15
C ALA A 564 35.66 -2.28 21.27
N ILE A 565 34.32 -2.17 21.27
CA ILE A 565 33.63 -0.89 21.51
C ILE A 565 33.88 -0.42 22.95
N PHE A 566 33.90 -1.33 23.93
CA PHE A 566 34.22 -0.99 25.33
C PHE A 566 35.64 -0.43 25.42
N GLU A 567 36.59 -1.13 24.81
CA GLU A 567 37.99 -0.72 24.75
C GLU A 567 38.16 0.68 24.14
N LEU A 568 37.53 0.92 22.99
CA LEU A 568 37.58 2.20 22.30
C LEU A 568 37.04 3.33 23.20
N GLN A 569 35.88 3.13 23.83
CA GLN A 569 35.27 4.13 24.70
C GLN A 569 36.08 4.35 26.00
N ALA A 570 36.66 3.29 26.57
CA ALA A 570 37.50 3.37 27.76
C ALA A 570 38.76 4.21 27.46
N ARG A 571 39.43 3.96 26.32
CA ARG A 571 40.58 4.74 25.86
C ARG A 571 40.21 6.20 25.60
N GLN A 572 39.07 6.47 24.96
CA GLN A 572 38.58 7.84 24.74
C GLN A 572 38.33 8.59 26.05
N LYS A 573 37.92 7.89 27.12
CA LYS A 573 37.76 8.45 28.47
C LYS A 573 39.07 8.49 29.28
N GLY A 574 40.19 8.09 28.69
CA GLY A 574 41.51 8.08 29.36
C GLY A 574 41.67 6.94 30.38
N MET A 575 40.79 5.94 30.37
CA MET A 575 40.85 4.80 31.27
C MET A 575 41.83 3.74 30.76
N THR A 576 42.53 3.11 31.69
CA THR A 576 43.38 1.95 31.48
C THR A 576 42.73 0.72 32.11
N TYR A 577 42.96 -0.45 31.53
CA TYR A 577 42.35 -1.70 31.97
C TYR A 577 43.28 -2.88 31.63
N SER A 578 43.15 -3.98 32.38
CA SER A 578 43.84 -5.25 32.10
C SER A 578 42.97 -6.19 31.25
N ASP A 579 43.56 -7.27 30.74
CA ASP A 579 42.80 -8.31 30.01
C ASP A 579 41.70 -8.95 30.88
N ASP A 580 41.94 -9.07 32.19
CA ASP A 580 40.95 -9.60 33.14
C ASP A 580 39.67 -8.74 33.18
N VAL A 581 39.78 -7.43 32.98
CA VAL A 581 38.61 -6.53 32.89
C VAL A 581 37.82 -6.85 31.63
N LEU A 582 38.49 -7.11 30.50
CA LEU A 582 37.84 -7.45 29.24
C LEU A 582 37.16 -8.82 29.31
N ASP A 583 37.74 -9.77 30.04
CA ASP A 583 37.11 -11.07 30.29
C ASP A 583 35.81 -10.92 31.09
N VAL A 584 35.80 -10.05 32.10
CA VAL A 584 34.56 -9.72 32.84
C VAL A 584 33.55 -9.03 31.92
N VAL A 585 33.97 -8.04 31.12
CA VAL A 585 33.08 -7.38 30.12
C VAL A 585 32.50 -8.41 29.15
N ARG A 586 33.31 -9.36 28.67
CA ARG A 586 32.86 -10.44 27.79
C ARG A 586 31.81 -11.33 28.47
N SER A 587 32.00 -11.62 29.76
CA SER A 587 31.10 -12.49 30.54
C SER A 587 29.72 -11.87 30.80
N ILE A 588 29.63 -10.54 30.90
CA ILE A 588 28.37 -9.83 31.14
C ILE A 588 27.59 -9.55 29.85
N ILE A 589 28.23 -9.64 28.69
CA ILE A 589 27.55 -9.51 27.39
C ILE A 589 26.76 -10.80 27.13
N PRO A 590 25.43 -10.73 26.92
CA PRO A 590 24.64 -11.92 26.60
C PRO A 590 25.13 -12.61 25.32
N PRO A 591 25.11 -13.95 25.24
CA PRO A 591 25.47 -14.66 24.03
C PRO A 591 24.46 -14.37 22.90
N SER A 592 24.90 -14.51 21.65
CA SER A 592 24.03 -14.41 20.47
C SER A 592 23.20 -15.69 20.30
N PRO A 593 21.91 -15.64 19.86
CA PRO A 593 21.16 -14.45 19.48
C PRO A 593 20.67 -13.64 20.69
N ARG A 594 20.78 -12.31 20.60
CA ARG A 594 20.38 -11.40 21.67
C ARG A 594 18.93 -10.94 21.50
N GLY A 595 18.30 -10.64 22.63
CA GLY A 595 16.94 -10.15 22.71
C GLY A 595 16.62 -9.00 21.75
N HIS A 596 15.34 -8.83 21.42
CA HIS A 596 14.88 -7.85 20.42
C HIS A 596 15.30 -6.41 20.77
N ASN A 597 15.28 -6.07 22.07
CA ASN A 597 15.55 -4.72 22.58
C ASN A 597 17.00 -4.54 23.06
N PHE A 598 17.92 -5.43 22.70
CA PHE A 598 19.30 -5.33 23.15
C PHE A 598 19.99 -4.07 22.58
N GLY A 599 20.49 -3.22 23.47
CA GLY A 599 20.99 -1.88 23.14
C GLY A 599 22.39 -1.79 22.53
N ASN A 600 23.05 -2.90 22.19
CA ASN A 600 24.37 -2.92 21.52
C ASN A 600 25.39 -1.92 22.10
N GLY A 601 25.86 -0.92 21.34
CA GLY A 601 26.81 0.08 21.82
C GLY A 601 26.30 0.93 22.99
N ARG A 602 24.98 1.11 23.13
CA ARG A 602 24.37 1.76 24.30
C ARG A 602 24.53 0.89 25.56
N PHE A 603 24.40 -0.44 25.43
CA PHE A 603 24.66 -1.35 26.53
C PHE A 603 26.12 -1.24 27.00
N ILE A 604 27.07 -1.25 26.06
CA ILE A 604 28.50 -1.13 26.38
C ILE A 604 28.87 0.22 27.01
N ARG A 605 28.27 1.31 26.51
CA ARG A 605 28.42 2.63 27.12
C ARG A 605 27.98 2.63 28.59
N ASN A 606 26.82 2.03 28.87
CA ASN A 606 26.29 1.96 30.23
C ASN A 606 27.18 1.11 31.14
N VAL A 607 27.69 -0.02 30.63
CA VAL A 607 28.67 -0.87 31.33
C VAL A 607 29.91 -0.06 31.71
N LEU A 608 30.47 0.72 30.78
CA LEU A 608 31.64 1.55 31.05
C LEU A 608 31.34 2.69 32.04
N GLU A 609 30.21 3.37 31.89
CA GLU A 609 29.79 4.44 32.82
C GLU A 609 29.60 3.90 34.23
N GLU A 610 29.02 2.72 34.38
CA GLU A 610 28.88 2.06 35.68
C GLU A 610 30.23 1.59 36.23
N ALA A 611 31.12 1.07 35.39
CA ALA A 611 32.48 0.71 35.80
C ALA A 611 33.25 1.91 36.35
N ILE A 612 33.16 3.07 35.69
CA ILE A 612 33.78 4.32 36.15
C ILE A 612 33.15 4.78 37.48
N SER A 613 31.82 4.66 37.63
CA SER A 613 31.14 4.99 38.89
C SER A 613 31.55 4.08 40.05
N ASN A 614 31.68 2.78 39.79
CA ASN A 614 32.12 1.79 40.77
C ASN A 614 33.58 2.02 41.16
N GLN A 615 34.44 2.36 40.20
CA GLN A 615 35.82 2.76 40.45
C GLN A 615 35.87 4.00 41.37
N ALA A 616 35.09 5.05 41.08
CA ALA A 616 35.01 6.23 41.94
C ALA A 616 34.53 5.89 43.36
N THR A 617 33.56 4.99 43.50
CA THR A 617 33.07 4.50 44.81
C THR A 617 34.12 3.70 45.56
N ARG A 618 34.91 2.87 44.87
CA ARG A 618 36.04 2.15 45.46
C ARG A 618 37.10 3.11 45.97
N LEU A 619 37.42 4.15 45.19
CA LEU A 619 38.46 5.11 45.52
C LEU A 619 38.02 6.10 46.62
N SER A 620 36.72 6.38 46.76
CA SER A 620 36.22 7.31 47.80
C SER A 620 36.42 6.81 49.22
N ALA A 621 36.66 5.50 49.42
CA ALA A 621 37.01 4.93 50.71
C ALA A 621 38.48 5.19 51.11
N ARG A 622 39.30 5.73 50.20
CA ARG A 622 40.69 6.14 50.45
C ARG A 622 40.77 7.65 50.68
N ASP A 623 41.84 8.09 51.33
CA ASP A 623 42.15 9.51 51.48
C ASP A 623 42.40 10.16 50.10
N PRO A 624 41.66 11.20 49.68
CA PRO A 624 41.80 11.81 48.35
C PRO A 624 43.21 12.27 48.02
N ASP A 625 43.96 12.77 49.00
CA ASP A 625 45.33 13.27 48.80
C ASP A 625 46.36 12.15 48.58
N SER A 626 45.97 10.88 48.77
CA SER A 626 46.81 9.70 48.55
C SER A 626 46.61 9.02 47.19
N LEU A 627 45.68 9.52 46.36
CA LEU A 627 45.35 8.94 45.06
C LEU A 627 46.34 9.38 43.98
N THR A 628 46.86 8.42 43.20
CA THR A 628 47.76 8.68 42.07
C THR A 628 47.01 8.81 40.74
N GLU A 629 47.68 9.36 39.72
CA GLU A 629 47.13 9.40 38.36
C GLU A 629 46.74 8.01 37.83
N ASN A 630 47.55 6.99 38.13
CA ASN A 630 47.25 5.61 37.74
C ASN A 630 46.00 5.08 38.46
N ASP A 631 45.86 5.35 39.77
CA ASP A 631 44.66 4.94 40.52
C ASP A 631 43.38 5.51 39.89
N LEU A 632 43.43 6.76 39.43
CA LEU A 632 42.30 7.47 38.84
C LEU A 632 41.96 6.99 37.41
N ARG A 633 42.93 6.44 36.68
CA ARG A 633 42.73 5.93 35.31
C ARG A 633 42.44 4.42 35.25
N GLU A 634 42.85 3.66 36.26
CA GLU A 634 42.77 2.19 36.22
C GLU A 634 41.38 1.65 36.61
N LEU A 635 40.79 0.87 35.69
CA LEU A 635 39.65 0.01 35.95
C LEU A 635 40.13 -1.38 36.37
N LEU A 636 39.52 -1.95 37.42
CA LEU A 636 39.76 -3.31 37.87
C LEU A 636 38.55 -4.21 37.58
N PRO A 637 38.72 -5.55 37.53
CA PRO A 637 37.63 -6.48 37.23
C PRO A 637 36.40 -6.32 38.14
N GLN A 638 36.60 -5.98 39.42
CA GLN A 638 35.53 -5.76 40.40
C GLN A 638 34.66 -4.51 40.13
N ASP A 639 35.12 -3.58 39.29
CA ASP A 639 34.37 -2.38 38.94
C ASP A 639 33.33 -2.68 37.85
N VAL A 640 33.59 -3.69 37.01
CA VAL A 640 32.68 -4.07 35.93
C VAL A 640 31.59 -4.97 36.48
N LYS A 641 30.36 -4.47 36.47
CA LYS A 641 29.16 -5.20 36.90
C LYS A 641 28.08 -5.10 35.82
N PRO A 642 27.13 -6.05 35.78
CA PRO A 642 25.94 -5.90 34.95
C PRO A 642 25.18 -4.62 35.36
N PRO A 643 24.75 -3.78 34.41
CA PRO A 643 24.27 -2.46 34.75
C PRO A 643 22.96 -2.50 35.56
N VAL A 644 22.95 -1.91 36.76
CA VAL A 644 21.81 -1.96 37.69
C VAL A 644 20.62 -1.12 37.19
N SER A 645 20.87 -0.14 36.32
CA SER A 645 19.86 0.77 35.77
C SER A 645 18.96 0.14 34.70
N MET A 646 19.15 -1.13 34.33
CA MET A 646 18.30 -1.87 33.40
C MET A 646 17.60 -3.03 34.14
N ARG A 647 16.29 -3.21 33.93
CA ARG A 647 15.54 -4.26 34.64
C ARG A 647 16.13 -5.62 34.23
N ALA A 648 16.34 -6.51 35.20
CA ALA A 648 16.79 -7.90 34.96
C ALA A 648 15.96 -8.63 33.88
N GLU A 649 14.68 -8.25 33.77
CA GLU A 649 13.72 -8.71 32.78
C GLU A 649 14.14 -8.42 31.32
N ASP A 650 14.88 -7.34 31.07
CA ASP A 650 15.28 -6.92 29.72
C ASP A 650 16.38 -7.79 29.10
N TYR A 651 17.11 -8.58 29.90
CA TYR A 651 18.23 -9.39 29.42
C TYR A 651 18.26 -10.85 29.92
N LEU A 652 17.65 -11.20 31.06
CA LEU A 652 17.75 -12.57 31.63
C LEU A 652 16.58 -13.50 31.27
N PHE A 653 15.41 -12.98 30.88
CA PHE A 653 14.19 -13.80 30.73
C PHE A 653 13.56 -13.80 29.33
N GLN A 654 14.25 -13.32 28.29
CA GLN A 654 13.75 -13.46 26.93
C GLN A 654 13.99 -14.89 26.42
N LYS A 655 12.95 -15.73 26.48
CA LYS A 655 12.95 -17.06 25.84
C LYS A 655 13.31 -16.88 24.35
N PRO A 656 14.20 -17.72 23.79
CA PRO A 656 14.41 -17.74 22.35
C PRO A 656 13.10 -18.20 21.68
N GLY A 657 12.51 -17.37 20.82
CA GLY A 657 11.44 -17.79 19.90
C GLY A 657 10.00 -17.48 20.30
N THR A 658 9.70 -16.21 20.60
CA THR A 658 8.38 -15.62 20.29
C THR A 658 8.58 -14.31 19.55
#